data_AF-A0A839XPU2-F1
#
_entry.id   AF-A0A839XPU2-F1
#
_cell.length_a   1.000
_cell.length_b   1.000
_cell.length_c   1.000
_cell.angle_alpha   90.00
_cell.angle_beta   90.00
_cell.angle_gamma   90.00
#
_symmetry.space_group_name_H-M   'P 1'
#
loop_
_entity.id
_entity.type
_entity.pdbx_description
1 polymer ?
#
loop_
_entity_poly.entity_id
_entity_poly.type
_entity_poly.pdbx_seq_one_letter_code
_entity_poly.pdbx_strand_id
1 'polypeptide(L)'
;MNADITSHSAVNSAADSAAQSAPEHARDTTAHPVEDPTAAPVAEPGTAPASGPSGSTTGSTTGSATGADAHALAAASAPTAPAGPVAPDAAGPSDELDRDPDRTAAIGPDGRPVAPLTTPWTADVDPDDPLPEHPRPQLTRGDRWRTLNGRWEFTAASADGTPQRRDEIVVPFPPEAALSGIGRRAERMWYRRTFDVPADWRAGRILLHFGAVDQIATVWVNHQLVARHEGGYTPFSVDITDVLRAEGPAGSAPDGRGSGEQEILVRAEDTGNSGTFPVGKQANRPGGILYTGASGIWQTVWLEAVPHTRIDRLDMTSDLAGFAVTAAVSGAEEPAATGAVVEVEAAGVTVTGMPERPVRVEVPSPRPWSPEDPHLYDVTVRLRTTSGALLDEVHSHVGLRTVGLVRDTEGRPRIAVNGRITFLYGPLDQGYWPDGIYTAPTDEALRHDLEQAKAYGFNTVRKHVKVEPARWYHWADRLGLLVWQDIPSLPIVLDNPPGPQARPVDRACGRFEDDLADIVATLRSVTSLVVWTPFNEGWGEYDTARITEELVAADPERLVVADSGVNCCHSHPDSGAGHIYDDHTYVGPGRPLATDHRATADGEYGGLGLAVEGHLWPGEPVAYELTGSAEELTRRYVEVARELRTVVRELGLSAAIYTQTTDVENEVNGLLTYDRRVHKVDLDAAAEANRAVLAEGTGDPDAAGTASVDPATGGTGAAGTGTGGTDSAEPGAGESPMGAGSAGGSRDDDAVAGPDRSAG
;
A
#
# COMPACT_ATOMS: atom_id res chain seq x y z
N MET A 1 53.42 54.66 27.86
CA MET A 1 54.05 54.83 29.17
C MET A 1 53.82 53.54 29.93
N ASN A 2 54.93 52.88 30.26
CA ASN A 2 55.15 51.78 31.21
C ASN A 2 54.22 50.55 31.11
N ALA A 3 54.72 49.40 30.66
CA ALA A 3 55.61 48.50 31.41
C ALA A 3 54.81 47.83 32.57
N ASP A 4 54.81 46.52 32.77
CA ASP A 4 55.84 45.57 32.38
C ASP A 4 55.44 44.12 32.77
N ILE A 5 56.08 43.16 32.07
CA ILE A 5 56.69 41.93 32.63
C ILE A 5 55.74 40.79 33.04
N THR A 6 55.86 39.55 32.55
CA THR A 6 57.04 38.70 32.24
C THR A 6 56.56 37.54 31.33
N SER A 7 57.14 37.29 30.14
CA SER A 7 58.26 36.35 29.84
C SER A 7 57.85 34.86 29.90
N HIS A 8 58.22 33.93 29.02
CA HIS A 8 59.16 33.83 27.88
C HIS A 8 58.80 32.52 27.14
N SER A 9 58.73 32.49 25.81
CA SER A 9 59.76 32.02 24.85
C SER A 9 60.31 30.62 25.16
N ALA A 10 60.22 29.64 24.24
CA ALA A 10 61.25 29.32 23.22
C ALA A 10 61.44 27.76 23.28
N VAL A 11 61.81 26.95 22.30
CA VAL A 11 62.35 27.09 20.93
C VAL A 11 62.52 25.67 20.32
N ASN A 12 62.36 25.58 19.00
CA ASN A 12 62.98 24.71 17.96
C ASN A 12 62.90 23.16 17.90
N SER A 13 62.60 22.75 16.65
CA SER A 13 63.25 21.74 15.78
C SER A 13 63.14 20.26 16.15
N ALA A 14 63.12 19.27 15.26
CA ALA A 14 62.95 19.10 13.82
C ALA A 14 62.97 17.57 13.57
N ALA A 15 62.43 17.14 12.41
CA ALA A 15 62.71 15.88 11.68
C ALA A 15 61.91 14.58 11.97
N ASP A 16 61.19 14.20 10.91
CA ASP A 16 61.11 12.89 10.25
C ASP A 16 60.21 11.73 10.74
N SER A 17 59.21 11.46 9.87
CA SER A 17 58.88 10.17 9.21
C SER A 17 57.67 9.35 9.69
N ALA A 18 57.04 8.73 8.67
CA ALA A 18 55.93 7.76 8.65
C ALA A 18 54.49 8.35 8.75
N ALA A 19 53.82 8.58 7.62
CA ALA A 19 53.03 7.63 6.80
C ALA A 19 51.62 7.39 7.38
N GLN A 20 50.60 8.06 6.82
CA GLN A 20 49.57 7.52 5.90
C GLN A 20 48.38 6.91 6.67
N SER A 21 47.28 7.66 6.86
CA SER A 21 46.19 8.00 5.92
C SER A 21 45.07 6.95 5.97
N ALA A 22 43.91 7.43 6.42
CA ALA A 22 42.63 6.74 6.59
C ALA A 22 42.06 6.24 5.26
N PRO A 23 41.28 5.14 5.25
CA PRO A 23 40.67 4.62 4.03
C PRO A 23 39.29 5.23 3.77
N GLU A 24 39.11 5.61 2.51
CA GLU A 24 37.84 5.74 1.79
C GLU A 24 37.15 4.36 1.71
N HIS A 25 35.83 4.31 1.93
CA HIS A 25 35.03 3.12 1.62
C HIS A 25 34.42 3.24 0.22
N ALA A 26 35.11 2.63 -0.75
CA ALA A 26 34.56 2.24 -2.04
C ALA A 26 33.75 0.94 -1.88
N ARG A 27 32.53 0.91 -2.43
CA ARG A 27 31.72 -0.31 -2.59
C ARG A 27 32.21 -1.02 -3.85
N ASP A 28 32.87 -2.16 -3.66
CA ASP A 28 33.29 -3.05 -4.75
C ASP A 28 32.42 -4.30 -4.74
N THR A 29 31.84 -4.60 -5.89
CA THR A 29 31.03 -5.79 -6.17
C THR A 29 31.99 -6.87 -6.66
N THR A 30 32.31 -7.84 -5.81
CA THR A 30 33.11 -8.99 -6.22
C THR A 30 32.34 -10.29 -6.04
N ALA A 31 32.12 -10.95 -7.18
CA ALA A 31 31.70 -12.33 -7.30
C ALA A 31 32.72 -13.25 -6.61
N HIS A 32 32.22 -14.22 -5.84
CA HIS A 32 33.02 -15.33 -5.34
C HIS A 32 32.60 -16.65 -6.02
N PRO A 33 33.57 -17.55 -6.31
CA PRO A 33 33.39 -18.68 -7.21
C PRO A 33 32.73 -19.88 -6.51
N VAL A 34 32.06 -20.69 -7.34
CA VAL A 34 31.45 -21.97 -7.00
C VAL A 34 32.52 -23.05 -6.78
N GLU A 35 32.49 -23.73 -5.63
CA GLU A 35 33.16 -25.02 -5.42
C GLU A 35 32.12 -26.14 -5.33
N ASP A 36 32.30 -27.15 -6.19
CA ASP A 36 31.66 -28.47 -6.16
C ASP A 36 32.40 -29.37 -5.15
N PRO A 37 31.71 -30.23 -4.37
CA PRO A 37 32.08 -31.64 -4.53
C PRO A 37 30.93 -32.65 -4.37
N THR A 38 30.93 -33.61 -5.28
CA THR A 38 30.36 -34.95 -5.15
C THR A 38 31.06 -35.85 -4.12
N ALA A 39 30.28 -36.78 -3.54
CA ALA A 39 30.61 -38.15 -3.05
C ALA A 39 30.59 -38.44 -1.53
N ALA A 40 29.66 -39.33 -1.13
CA ALA A 40 29.63 -40.13 0.11
C ALA A 40 30.62 -41.33 0.03
N PRO A 41 30.93 -42.14 1.10
CA PRO A 41 29.96 -42.93 1.90
C PRO A 41 30.28 -43.28 3.40
N VAL A 42 29.21 -43.63 4.14
CA VAL A 42 29.00 -44.69 5.19
C VAL A 42 29.88 -44.77 6.46
N ALA A 43 29.24 -44.68 7.66
CA ALA A 43 29.18 -45.73 8.72
C ALA A 43 28.43 -45.27 10.01
N GLU A 44 27.49 -46.10 10.48
CA GLU A 44 26.84 -46.14 11.82
C GLU A 44 27.54 -47.19 12.74
N PRO A 45 27.11 -47.51 14.00
CA PRO A 45 26.14 -46.87 14.95
C PRO A 45 26.65 -46.78 16.41
N GLY A 46 25.83 -46.24 17.35
CA GLY A 46 26.00 -46.57 18.78
C GLY A 46 25.16 -45.84 19.85
N THR A 47 24.01 -46.44 20.20
CA THR A 47 23.44 -46.66 21.55
C THR A 47 22.97 -45.52 22.49
N ALA A 48 21.68 -45.61 22.88
CA ALA A 48 21.04 -45.08 24.10
C ALA A 48 21.44 -45.89 25.37
N PRO A 49 21.17 -45.44 26.62
CA PRO A 49 19.85 -45.63 27.29
C PRO A 49 19.43 -44.44 28.24
N ALA A 50 18.15 -44.08 28.40
CA ALA A 50 17.08 -44.59 29.28
C ALA A 50 17.16 -44.33 30.80
N SER A 51 16.02 -43.84 31.34
CA SER A 51 15.38 -44.08 32.67
C SER A 51 15.66 -43.17 33.89
N GLY A 52 14.59 -42.50 34.37
CA GLY A 52 13.98 -42.80 35.68
C GLY A 52 14.17 -41.80 36.85
N PRO A 53 13.27 -41.81 37.86
CA PRO A 53 12.57 -40.59 38.34
C PRO A 53 12.64 -40.33 39.87
N SER A 54 11.81 -39.36 40.32
CA SER A 54 11.15 -39.22 41.65
C SER A 54 11.63 -38.14 42.63
N GLY A 55 10.68 -37.54 43.36
CA GLY A 55 10.93 -36.94 44.68
C GLY A 55 10.16 -35.65 45.04
N SER A 56 9.00 -35.81 45.67
CA SER A 56 8.21 -34.76 46.36
C SER A 56 8.73 -34.42 47.76
N THR A 57 8.51 -33.19 48.26
CA THR A 57 8.26 -32.84 49.70
C THR A 57 7.86 -31.36 49.81
N THR A 58 6.60 -31.01 50.12
CA THR A 58 6.01 -30.65 51.44
C THR A 58 6.60 -29.46 52.18
N GLY A 59 5.74 -28.51 52.56
CA GLY A 59 5.99 -27.53 53.63
C GLY A 59 4.86 -26.51 53.78
N SER A 60 3.93 -26.75 54.71
CA SER A 60 2.91 -25.78 55.14
C SER A 60 3.40 -24.96 56.32
N THR A 61 2.95 -23.69 56.43
CA THR A 61 2.76 -23.05 57.74
C THR A 61 1.64 -22.02 57.71
N THR A 62 0.82 -22.11 58.76
CA THR A 62 -0.39 -21.37 59.10
C THR A 62 -0.11 -20.01 59.76
N GLY A 63 -1.05 -19.07 59.67
CA GLY A 63 -1.11 -17.91 60.55
C GLY A 63 -2.34 -17.02 60.32
N SER A 64 -3.35 -17.15 61.18
CA SER A 64 -4.56 -16.32 61.25
C SER A 64 -4.37 -15.10 62.17
N ALA A 65 -4.99 -13.95 61.86
CA ALA A 65 -5.84 -13.19 62.80
C ALA A 65 -6.32 -11.83 62.22
N THR A 66 -7.65 -11.69 62.15
CA THR A 66 -8.51 -10.55 62.57
C THR A 66 -8.26 -9.11 62.11
N GLY A 67 -9.34 -8.46 61.65
CA GLY A 67 -9.57 -7.02 61.85
C GLY A 67 -10.25 -6.33 60.68
N ALA A 68 -11.48 -5.87 60.87
CA ALA A 68 -12.31 -5.22 59.88
C ALA A 68 -11.78 -3.83 59.47
N ASP A 69 -12.00 -3.42 58.23
CA ASP A 69 -12.75 -2.20 57.93
C ASP A 69 -13.13 -2.15 56.44
N ALA A 70 -14.40 -1.82 56.22
CA ALA A 70 -15.03 -1.72 54.93
C ALA A 70 -14.92 -0.29 54.41
N HIS A 71 -14.49 -0.11 53.16
CA HIS A 71 -15.01 0.95 52.29
C HIS A 71 -15.06 0.45 50.85
N ALA A 72 -16.26 0.53 50.29
CA ALA A 72 -16.67 -0.01 49.02
C ALA A 72 -16.22 0.86 47.84
N LEU A 73 -15.73 0.22 46.78
CA LEU A 73 -15.92 0.63 45.40
C LEU A 73 -16.40 -0.61 44.64
N ALA A 74 -17.67 -0.57 44.26
CA ALA A 74 -18.35 -1.65 43.57
C ALA A 74 -17.91 -1.68 42.10
N ALA A 75 -17.15 -2.72 41.75
CA ALA A 75 -17.13 -3.28 40.40
C ALA A 75 -18.27 -4.30 40.32
N ALA A 76 -19.17 -4.13 39.36
CA ALA A 76 -20.19 -5.09 38.95
C ALA A 76 -20.73 -4.65 37.59
N SER A 77 -20.94 -5.46 36.56
CA SER A 77 -20.61 -6.85 36.26
C SER A 77 -20.81 -6.95 34.75
N ALA A 78 -19.83 -7.46 34.00
CA ALA A 78 -20.04 -7.79 32.59
C ALA A 78 -20.95 -9.02 32.47
N PRO A 79 -22.00 -9.01 31.64
CA PRO A 79 -22.81 -10.21 31.43
C PRO A 79 -22.05 -11.17 30.53
N THR A 80 -21.87 -12.38 31.05
CA THR A 80 -21.36 -13.57 30.37
C THR A 80 -22.39 -14.02 29.32
N ALA A 81 -22.01 -14.05 28.04
CA ALA A 81 -22.83 -14.66 26.99
C ALA A 81 -22.75 -16.20 27.12
N PRO A 82 -23.87 -16.93 27.02
CA PRO A 82 -23.89 -18.38 27.26
C PRO A 82 -23.44 -19.15 26.01
N ALA A 83 -22.57 -20.15 26.23
CA ALA A 83 -22.31 -21.23 25.29
C ALA A 83 -23.59 -22.04 25.04
N GLY A 84 -24.08 -22.04 23.80
CA GLY A 84 -25.19 -22.87 23.31
C GLY A 84 -24.71 -24.17 22.64
N PRO A 85 -25.56 -25.19 22.51
CA PRO A 85 -25.15 -26.61 22.54
C PRO A 85 -24.74 -27.19 21.19
N VAL A 86 -23.74 -28.08 21.25
CA VAL A 86 -23.36 -29.04 20.21
C VAL A 86 -24.43 -30.14 20.09
N ALA A 87 -24.94 -30.39 18.88
CA ALA A 87 -25.79 -31.54 18.56
C ALA A 87 -25.68 -31.87 17.04
N PRO A 88 -25.99 -33.11 16.59
CA PRO A 88 -25.03 -34.01 15.97
C PRO A 88 -25.14 -34.15 14.44
N ASP A 89 -24.07 -34.70 13.86
CA ASP A 89 -23.88 -35.09 12.46
C ASP A 89 -25.14 -35.52 11.70
N ALA A 90 -25.41 -34.80 10.63
CA ALA A 90 -26.17 -35.29 9.49
C ALA A 90 -25.28 -35.19 8.24
N ALA A 91 -24.50 -36.23 8.00
CA ALA A 91 -23.66 -36.37 6.82
C ALA A 91 -24.50 -36.63 5.55
N GLY A 92 -24.21 -35.85 4.51
CA GLY A 92 -24.49 -36.19 3.11
C GLY A 92 -24.61 -34.96 2.18
N PRO A 93 -24.06 -34.97 0.95
CA PRO A 93 -22.89 -35.66 0.43
C PRO A 93 -21.70 -34.68 0.37
N SER A 94 -20.81 -34.76 1.34
CA SER A 94 -19.44 -34.28 1.22
C SER A 94 -18.64 -35.35 0.48
N ASP A 95 -18.54 -35.24 -0.84
CA ASP A 95 -17.59 -36.04 -1.60
C ASP A 95 -16.75 -35.11 -2.50
N GLU A 96 -15.44 -35.18 -2.28
CA GLU A 96 -14.33 -34.67 -3.12
C GLU A 96 -13.63 -33.32 -2.82
N LEU A 97 -13.63 -32.83 -1.57
CA LEU A 97 -12.53 -31.94 -1.10
C LEU A 97 -11.44 -32.67 -0.28
N ASP A 98 -11.57 -33.97 -0.03
CA ASP A 98 -10.76 -34.67 0.98
C ASP A 98 -9.66 -35.61 0.43
N ARG A 99 -8.77 -35.11 -0.45
CA ARG A 99 -7.52 -35.86 -0.78
C ARG A 99 -6.25 -35.02 -0.95
N ASP A 100 -6.33 -33.71 -0.87
CA ASP A 100 -5.17 -32.82 -1.04
C ASP A 100 -5.33 -31.59 -0.13
N PRO A 101 -4.55 -31.48 0.97
CA PRO A 101 -4.66 -30.36 1.90
C PRO A 101 -4.23 -29.02 1.29
N ASP A 102 -3.56 -29.04 0.13
CA ASP A 102 -3.09 -27.84 -0.56
C ASP A 102 -4.11 -27.35 -1.61
N ARG A 103 -5.24 -28.04 -1.80
CA ARG A 103 -6.25 -27.68 -2.80
C ARG A 103 -7.14 -26.54 -2.31
N THR A 104 -7.27 -25.51 -3.14
CA THR A 104 -8.04 -24.29 -2.85
C THR A 104 -9.31 -24.17 -3.70
N ALA A 105 -9.41 -24.92 -4.80
CA ALA A 105 -10.57 -24.97 -5.68
C ALA A 105 -10.99 -26.41 -6.01
N ALA A 106 -12.30 -26.63 -6.20
CA ALA A 106 -12.82 -27.93 -6.65
C ALA A 106 -12.39 -28.20 -8.11
N ILE A 107 -12.25 -29.46 -8.52
CA ILE A 107 -11.90 -29.83 -9.90
C ILE A 107 -13.17 -30.18 -10.68
N GLY A 108 -13.39 -29.49 -11.79
CA GLY A 108 -14.51 -29.71 -12.69
C GLY A 108 -14.37 -30.97 -13.55
N PRO A 109 -15.42 -31.35 -14.31
CA PRO A 109 -15.42 -32.53 -15.17
C PRO A 109 -14.35 -32.52 -16.28
N ASP A 110 -13.88 -31.34 -16.66
CA ASP A 110 -12.82 -31.11 -17.64
C ASP A 110 -11.40 -31.15 -17.04
N GLY A 111 -11.30 -31.40 -15.72
CA GLY A 111 -10.03 -31.47 -14.99
C GLY A 111 -9.45 -30.10 -14.61
N ARG A 112 -10.21 -29.00 -14.77
CA ARG A 112 -9.79 -27.64 -14.39
C ARG A 112 -10.36 -27.22 -13.04
N PRO A 113 -9.68 -26.35 -12.29
CA PRO A 113 -10.25 -25.80 -11.07
C PRO A 113 -11.48 -24.94 -11.38
N VAL A 114 -12.48 -25.04 -10.50
CA VAL A 114 -13.72 -24.28 -10.53
C VAL A 114 -13.73 -23.37 -9.31
N ALA A 115 -13.81 -22.06 -9.55
CA ALA A 115 -13.93 -21.08 -8.48
C ALA A 115 -15.20 -21.35 -7.66
N PRO A 116 -15.16 -21.33 -6.33
CA PRO A 116 -16.36 -21.48 -5.52
C PRO A 116 -17.42 -20.41 -5.82
N LEU A 117 -16.96 -19.20 -6.15
CA LEU A 117 -17.79 -18.11 -6.65
C LEU A 117 -17.09 -17.43 -7.84
N THR A 118 -17.88 -16.90 -8.77
CA THR A 118 -17.40 -16.15 -9.94
C THR A 118 -17.93 -14.74 -9.93
N THR A 119 -17.08 -13.77 -10.28
CA THR A 119 -17.45 -12.38 -10.44
C THR A 119 -18.11 -12.11 -11.81
N PRO A 120 -18.71 -10.93 -12.03
CA PRO A 120 -19.17 -10.50 -13.35
C PRO A 120 -18.08 -10.53 -14.44
N TRP A 121 -16.80 -10.37 -14.06
CA TRP A 121 -15.68 -10.26 -14.99
C TRP A 121 -14.93 -11.58 -15.23
N THR A 122 -15.26 -12.66 -14.52
CA THR A 122 -14.57 -13.96 -14.66
C THR A 122 -14.53 -14.43 -16.12
N ALA A 123 -15.64 -14.25 -16.85
CA ALA A 123 -15.76 -14.69 -18.24
C ALA A 123 -15.06 -13.75 -19.25
N ASP A 124 -14.69 -12.53 -18.82
CA ASP A 124 -14.01 -11.54 -19.65
C ASP A 124 -12.48 -11.70 -19.61
N VAL A 125 -11.97 -12.55 -18.72
CA VAL A 125 -10.54 -12.87 -18.64
C VAL A 125 -10.12 -13.62 -19.90
N ASP A 126 -9.29 -12.98 -20.73
CA ASP A 126 -8.55 -13.68 -21.77
C ASP A 126 -7.34 -14.39 -21.13
N PRO A 127 -7.30 -15.73 -21.09
CA PRO A 127 -6.18 -16.46 -20.48
C PRO A 127 -4.87 -16.34 -21.27
N ASP A 128 -4.90 -15.84 -22.50
CA ASP A 128 -3.69 -15.63 -23.32
C ASP A 128 -3.18 -14.17 -23.21
N ASP A 129 -4.00 -13.23 -22.76
CA ASP A 129 -3.67 -11.82 -22.58
C ASP A 129 -4.43 -11.15 -21.40
N PRO A 130 -4.35 -11.68 -20.17
CA PRO A 130 -5.09 -11.13 -19.04
C PRO A 130 -4.43 -9.85 -18.54
N LEU A 131 -5.26 -8.90 -18.10
CA LEU A 131 -4.82 -7.58 -17.63
C LEU A 131 -3.87 -6.91 -18.65
N PRO A 132 -4.36 -6.63 -19.88
CA PRO A 132 -3.52 -6.26 -21.02
C PRO A 132 -2.98 -4.83 -20.96
N GLU A 133 -3.32 -4.06 -19.94
CA GLU A 133 -3.01 -2.64 -19.91
C GLU A 133 -1.66 -2.33 -19.25
N HIS A 134 -1.09 -1.16 -19.56
CA HIS A 134 0.24 -0.78 -19.10
C HIS A 134 0.32 -0.75 -17.55
N PRO A 135 1.21 -1.55 -16.92
CA PRO A 135 1.22 -1.70 -15.46
C PRO A 135 1.69 -0.46 -14.68
N ARG A 136 2.40 0.48 -15.32
CA ARG A 136 2.99 1.67 -14.66
C ARG A 136 2.41 2.98 -15.21
N PRO A 137 1.21 3.40 -14.79
CA PRO A 137 0.56 4.61 -15.31
C PRO A 137 1.28 5.93 -14.93
N GLN A 138 2.20 5.90 -13.96
CA GLN A 138 3.03 7.05 -13.57
C GLN A 138 4.42 7.10 -14.26
N LEU A 139 4.74 6.13 -15.12
CA LEU A 139 5.96 6.17 -15.92
C LEU A 139 5.71 5.39 -17.22
N THR A 140 5.30 6.11 -18.27
CA THR A 140 4.97 5.50 -19.57
C THR A 140 5.90 6.00 -20.67
N ARG A 141 6.22 5.12 -21.64
CA ARG A 141 7.11 5.39 -22.80
C ARG A 141 6.45 5.03 -24.13
N GLY A 142 5.27 5.59 -24.38
CA GLY A 142 4.46 5.19 -25.53
C GLY A 142 4.25 3.67 -25.58
N ASP A 143 4.32 3.08 -26.78
CA ASP A 143 3.93 1.68 -27.02
C ASP A 143 5.12 0.70 -27.07
N ARG A 144 6.30 1.09 -26.57
CA ARG A 144 7.52 0.25 -26.60
C ARG A 144 7.61 -0.71 -25.41
N TRP A 145 6.52 -1.39 -25.13
CA TRP A 145 6.40 -2.36 -24.05
C TRP A 145 5.45 -3.49 -24.48
N ARG A 146 5.49 -4.62 -23.77
CA ARG A 146 4.60 -5.76 -24.04
C ARG A 146 4.40 -6.56 -22.77
N THR A 147 3.15 -6.88 -22.45
CA THR A 147 2.84 -7.83 -21.38
C THR A 147 3.35 -9.24 -21.71
N LEU A 148 3.84 -9.92 -20.67
CA LEU A 148 4.16 -11.35 -20.67
C LEU A 148 3.14 -12.13 -19.83
N ASN A 149 2.00 -11.53 -19.48
CA ASN A 149 0.87 -12.25 -18.93
C ASN A 149 0.31 -13.28 -19.92
N GLY A 150 -0.47 -14.22 -19.41
CA GLY A 150 -1.09 -15.31 -20.16
C GLY A 150 -0.56 -16.67 -19.74
N ARG A 151 -0.60 -17.66 -20.63
CA ARG A 151 -0.19 -19.04 -20.34
C ARG A 151 1.33 -19.19 -20.20
N TRP A 152 1.75 -19.84 -19.12
CA TRP A 152 3.12 -20.27 -18.86
C TRP A 152 3.13 -21.76 -18.54
N GLU A 153 4.23 -22.44 -18.84
CA GLU A 153 4.46 -23.77 -18.32
C GLU A 153 4.73 -23.67 -16.81
N PHE A 154 4.09 -24.54 -16.04
CA PHE A 154 4.17 -24.55 -14.59
C PHE A 154 4.61 -25.91 -14.07
N THR A 155 5.44 -25.93 -13.03
CA THR A 155 5.76 -27.15 -12.30
C THR A 155 5.93 -26.83 -10.83
N ALA A 156 5.02 -27.31 -10.00
CA ALA A 156 5.22 -27.33 -8.57
C ALA A 156 6.34 -28.32 -8.22
N ALA A 157 7.09 -28.05 -7.18
CA ALA A 157 8.00 -29.00 -6.56
C ALA A 157 7.50 -29.29 -5.14
N SER A 158 7.60 -30.55 -4.72
CA SER A 158 7.36 -30.89 -3.33
C SER A 158 8.40 -30.24 -2.40
N ALA A 159 8.14 -30.24 -1.09
CA ALA A 159 9.02 -29.66 -0.09
C ALA A 159 10.46 -30.22 -0.12
N ASP A 160 10.64 -31.46 -0.57
CA ASP A 160 11.95 -32.11 -0.79
C ASP A 160 12.65 -31.69 -2.10
N GLY A 161 11.99 -30.86 -2.92
CA GLY A 161 12.49 -30.36 -4.20
C GLY A 161 12.18 -31.25 -5.40
N THR A 162 11.44 -32.35 -5.23
CA THR A 162 11.08 -33.24 -6.35
C THR A 162 10.07 -32.54 -7.28
N PRO A 163 10.39 -32.35 -8.58
CA PRO A 163 9.44 -31.76 -9.53
C PRO A 163 8.20 -32.63 -9.71
N GLN A 164 7.04 -32.00 -9.67
CA GLN A 164 5.75 -32.66 -9.89
C GLN A 164 5.38 -32.64 -11.39
N ARG A 165 4.11 -32.95 -11.68
CA ARG A 165 3.53 -32.87 -13.01
C ARG A 165 3.73 -31.47 -13.60
N ARG A 166 4.08 -31.42 -14.88
CA ARG A 166 4.07 -30.19 -15.67
C ARG A 166 2.62 -29.84 -16.02
N ASP A 167 2.20 -28.67 -15.58
CA ASP A 167 0.90 -28.07 -15.84
C ASP A 167 1.08 -26.78 -16.65
N GLU A 168 -0.02 -26.06 -16.86
CA GLU A 168 -0.05 -24.74 -17.47
C GLU A 168 -0.76 -23.79 -16.50
N ILE A 169 -0.18 -22.61 -16.29
CA ILE A 169 -0.70 -21.56 -15.40
C ILE A 169 -0.96 -20.28 -16.19
N VAL A 170 -2.04 -19.58 -15.88
CA VAL A 170 -2.34 -18.24 -16.39
C VAL A 170 -1.76 -17.19 -15.44
N VAL A 171 -0.66 -16.58 -15.84
CA VAL A 171 -0.03 -15.44 -15.15
C VAL A 171 -0.81 -14.16 -15.50
N PRO A 172 -1.13 -13.28 -14.54
CA PRO A 172 -0.53 -13.20 -13.21
C PRO A 172 -1.46 -13.66 -12.10
N PHE A 173 -2.30 -14.67 -12.31
CA PHE A 173 -3.09 -15.23 -11.22
C PHE A 173 -2.23 -16.18 -10.38
N PRO A 174 -2.27 -16.10 -9.03
CA PRO A 174 -1.51 -17.01 -8.17
C PRO A 174 -1.99 -18.45 -8.36
N PRO A 175 -1.15 -19.48 -8.14
CA PRO A 175 -1.51 -20.89 -8.30
C PRO A 175 -2.76 -21.32 -7.53
N GLU A 176 -3.03 -20.68 -6.38
CA GLU A 176 -4.21 -20.93 -5.56
C GLU A 176 -5.51 -20.45 -6.23
N ALA A 177 -5.44 -19.48 -7.12
CA ALA A 177 -6.62 -18.92 -7.79
C ALA A 177 -7.17 -19.90 -8.82
N ALA A 178 -8.49 -19.98 -8.94
CA ALA A 178 -9.13 -20.78 -9.99
C ALA A 178 -8.83 -20.22 -11.40
N LEU A 179 -8.76 -18.89 -11.54
CA LEU A 179 -8.40 -18.22 -12.80
C LEU A 179 -6.99 -18.59 -13.31
N SER A 180 -6.08 -19.03 -12.43
CA SER A 180 -4.76 -19.49 -12.83
C SER A 180 -4.78 -20.82 -13.58
N GLY A 181 -5.86 -21.60 -13.42
CA GLY A 181 -5.95 -22.97 -13.92
C GLY A 181 -5.26 -24.03 -13.04
N ILE A 182 -4.66 -23.64 -11.91
CA ILE A 182 -3.96 -24.55 -10.99
C ILE A 182 -4.81 -24.92 -9.77
N GLY A 183 -5.41 -23.95 -9.06
CA GLY A 183 -6.33 -24.15 -7.94
C GLY A 183 -5.75 -24.88 -6.73
N ARG A 184 -4.45 -24.74 -6.47
CA ARG A 184 -3.76 -25.33 -5.32
C ARG A 184 -2.48 -24.59 -4.96
N ARG A 185 -2.10 -24.67 -3.69
CA ARG A 185 -0.86 -24.11 -3.15
C ARG A 185 0.36 -24.93 -3.59
N ALA A 186 1.50 -24.24 -3.72
CA ALA A 186 2.82 -24.87 -3.83
C ALA A 186 3.86 -24.03 -3.08
N GLU A 187 4.73 -24.64 -2.29
CA GLU A 187 5.80 -23.88 -1.61
C GLU A 187 6.98 -23.56 -2.53
N ARG A 188 7.19 -24.38 -3.56
CA ARG A 188 8.23 -24.19 -4.57
C ARG A 188 7.64 -24.45 -5.92
N MET A 189 7.94 -23.58 -6.87
CA MET A 189 7.34 -23.63 -8.18
C MET A 189 8.25 -23.07 -9.26
N TRP A 190 8.13 -23.61 -10.46
CA TRP A 190 8.86 -23.19 -11.64
C TRP A 190 7.88 -22.75 -12.71
N TYR A 191 8.12 -21.55 -13.25
CA TYR A 191 7.41 -20.98 -14.38
C TYR A 191 8.36 -20.91 -15.57
N ARG A 192 7.90 -21.31 -16.75
CA ARG A 192 8.67 -21.17 -17.99
C ARG A 192 7.80 -20.60 -19.10
N ARG A 193 8.35 -19.62 -19.83
CA ARG A 193 7.73 -19.04 -21.02
C ARG A 193 8.77 -18.67 -22.06
N THR A 194 8.42 -18.84 -23.33
CA THR A 194 9.18 -18.27 -24.44
C THR A 194 8.57 -16.97 -24.91
N PHE A 195 9.40 -16.09 -25.47
CA PHE A 195 8.98 -14.79 -25.96
C PHE A 195 9.91 -14.32 -27.08
N ASP A 196 9.42 -13.38 -27.86
CA ASP A 196 10.20 -12.71 -28.90
C ASP A 196 10.44 -11.25 -28.52
N VAL A 197 11.59 -10.72 -28.91
CA VAL A 197 11.92 -9.30 -28.80
C VAL A 197 11.86 -8.69 -30.20
N PRO A 198 10.98 -7.71 -30.45
CA PRO A 198 10.89 -7.03 -31.75
C PRO A 198 12.24 -6.48 -32.23
N ALA A 199 12.52 -6.58 -33.52
CA ALA A 199 13.82 -6.20 -34.08
C ALA A 199 14.14 -4.71 -33.86
N ASP A 200 13.13 -3.84 -33.90
CA ASP A 200 13.23 -2.40 -33.64
C ASP A 200 13.44 -2.05 -32.14
N TRP A 201 13.26 -3.02 -31.25
CA TRP A 201 13.54 -2.86 -29.82
C TRP A 201 15.04 -2.95 -29.48
N ARG A 202 15.80 -3.70 -30.30
CA ARG A 202 17.21 -4.03 -30.04
C ARG A 202 18.19 -2.87 -30.17
N ALA A 203 17.73 -1.68 -30.57
CA ALA A 203 18.56 -0.48 -30.63
C ALA A 203 18.83 0.16 -29.25
N GLY A 204 18.11 -0.26 -28.21
CA GLY A 204 18.30 0.20 -26.82
C GLY A 204 18.55 -0.96 -25.86
N ARG A 205 18.06 -0.81 -24.63
CA ARG A 205 18.04 -1.85 -23.59
C ARG A 205 16.66 -2.48 -23.50
N ILE A 206 16.62 -3.75 -23.11
CA ILE A 206 15.38 -4.50 -22.86
C ILE A 206 15.32 -4.81 -21.37
N LEU A 207 14.32 -4.27 -20.70
CA LEU A 207 14.05 -4.53 -19.30
C LEU A 207 12.94 -5.59 -19.17
N LEU A 208 13.14 -6.53 -18.26
CA LEU A 208 12.12 -7.47 -17.79
C LEU A 208 11.64 -7.02 -16.42
N HIS A 209 10.33 -6.90 -16.26
CA HIS A 209 9.68 -6.41 -15.05
C HIS A 209 8.72 -7.43 -14.46
N PHE A 210 8.64 -7.42 -13.13
CA PHE A 210 7.66 -8.14 -12.35
C PHE A 210 6.96 -7.15 -11.41
N GLY A 211 5.63 -7.12 -11.42
CA GLY A 211 4.86 -6.28 -10.50
C GLY A 211 5.00 -6.75 -9.05
N ALA A 212 4.93 -8.06 -8.83
CA ALA A 212 5.15 -8.72 -7.55
C ALA A 212 5.24 -10.23 -7.77
N VAL A 213 6.09 -10.91 -6.98
CA VAL A 213 6.19 -12.36 -6.93
C VAL A 213 6.31 -12.79 -5.48
N ASP A 214 5.31 -13.48 -4.96
CA ASP A 214 5.27 -13.92 -3.56
C ASP A 214 6.00 -15.28 -3.42
N GLN A 215 7.09 -15.43 -2.66
CA GLN A 215 7.78 -14.43 -1.84
C GLN A 215 9.25 -14.24 -2.24
N ILE A 216 9.88 -15.28 -2.79
CA ILE A 216 11.26 -15.24 -3.28
C ILE A 216 11.30 -15.65 -4.74
N ALA A 217 11.66 -14.72 -5.63
CA ALA A 217 11.84 -14.98 -7.05
C ALA A 217 13.31 -15.17 -7.41
N THR A 218 13.62 -16.20 -8.20
CA THR A 218 14.90 -16.33 -8.90
C THR A 218 14.62 -16.44 -10.40
N VAL A 219 15.24 -15.59 -11.20
CA VAL A 219 14.90 -15.42 -12.62
C VAL A 219 16.11 -15.73 -13.48
N TRP A 220 15.89 -16.57 -14.49
CA TRP A 220 16.86 -16.86 -15.54
C TRP A 220 16.28 -16.45 -16.89
N VAL A 221 17.13 -15.89 -17.74
CA VAL A 221 16.83 -15.67 -19.15
C VAL A 221 17.88 -16.40 -19.98
N ASN A 222 17.43 -17.24 -20.91
CA ASN A 222 18.30 -18.07 -21.74
C ASN A 222 19.34 -18.86 -20.93
N HIS A 223 18.89 -19.40 -19.78
CA HIS A 223 19.67 -20.19 -18.83
C HIS A 223 20.75 -19.40 -18.06
N GLN A 224 20.78 -18.08 -18.18
CA GLN A 224 21.63 -17.21 -17.37
C GLN A 224 20.83 -16.62 -16.22
N LEU A 225 21.36 -16.71 -14.99
CA LEU A 225 20.75 -16.09 -13.82
C LEU A 225 20.84 -14.58 -13.96
N VAL A 226 19.69 -13.89 -13.97
CA VAL A 226 19.64 -12.43 -14.15
C VAL A 226 19.18 -11.70 -12.90
N ALA A 227 18.32 -12.29 -12.08
CA ALA A 227 17.81 -11.64 -10.87
C ALA A 227 17.48 -12.63 -9.76
N ARG A 228 17.57 -12.14 -8.53
CA ARG A 228 16.93 -12.73 -7.35
C ARG A 228 16.30 -11.61 -6.54
N HIS A 229 15.05 -11.78 -6.13
CA HIS A 229 14.27 -10.81 -5.38
C HIS A 229 13.60 -11.49 -4.17
N GLU A 230 13.53 -10.79 -3.05
CA GLU A 230 12.77 -11.16 -1.86
C GLU A 230 11.78 -10.02 -1.58
N GLY A 231 10.51 -10.36 -1.32
CA GLY A 231 9.44 -9.39 -1.17
C GLY A 231 8.23 -9.79 -2.02
N GLY A 232 7.04 -9.87 -1.40
CA GLY A 232 5.81 -10.32 -2.05
C GLY A 232 4.93 -9.19 -2.57
N TYR A 233 5.27 -7.94 -2.26
CA TYR A 233 4.42 -6.77 -2.50
C TYR A 233 5.15 -5.64 -3.24
N THR A 234 6.42 -5.84 -3.60
CA THR A 234 7.27 -4.82 -4.22
C THR A 234 7.66 -5.22 -5.65
N PRO A 235 7.68 -4.25 -6.59
CA PRO A 235 8.08 -4.52 -7.95
C PRO A 235 9.60 -4.61 -8.10
N PHE A 236 10.07 -5.39 -9.07
CA PHE A 236 11.48 -5.41 -9.46
C PHE A 236 11.66 -5.54 -10.96
N SER A 237 12.83 -5.11 -11.45
CA SER A 237 13.17 -5.19 -12.87
C SER A 237 14.64 -5.48 -13.10
N VAL A 238 14.95 -6.02 -14.27
CA VAL A 238 16.31 -6.38 -14.66
C VAL A 238 16.55 -6.10 -16.14
N ASP A 239 17.73 -5.56 -16.46
CA ASP A 239 18.18 -5.41 -17.85
C ASP A 239 18.65 -6.78 -18.37
N ILE A 240 17.95 -7.30 -19.38
CA ILE A 240 18.22 -8.62 -19.97
C ILE A 240 18.94 -8.51 -21.31
N THR A 241 19.29 -7.31 -21.76
CA THR A 241 19.80 -7.03 -23.12
C THR A 241 20.96 -7.95 -23.50
N ASP A 242 21.95 -8.05 -22.62
CA ASP A 242 23.23 -8.72 -22.91
C ASP A 242 23.12 -10.26 -22.85
N VAL A 243 22.01 -10.78 -22.31
CA VAL A 243 21.73 -12.23 -22.20
C VAL A 243 20.76 -12.73 -23.27
N LEU A 244 20.22 -11.83 -24.10
CA LEU A 244 19.34 -12.20 -25.21
C LEU A 244 20.11 -12.95 -26.31
N ARG A 245 19.50 -14.00 -26.85
CA ARG A 245 20.02 -14.67 -28.04
C ARG A 245 19.95 -13.71 -29.23
N ALA A 246 21.04 -13.63 -29.99
CA ALA A 246 21.06 -12.93 -31.26
C ALA A 246 20.11 -13.60 -32.27
N GLU A 247 19.59 -12.83 -33.23
CA GLU A 247 18.94 -13.42 -34.41
C GLU A 247 19.98 -14.26 -35.15
N GLY A 248 19.83 -15.58 -35.11
CA GLY A 248 20.58 -16.46 -36.01
C GLY A 248 20.14 -16.27 -37.48
N PRO A 249 20.93 -16.71 -38.46
CA PRO A 249 20.42 -16.88 -39.81
C PRO A 249 19.23 -17.85 -39.79
N ALA A 250 18.16 -17.51 -40.52
CA ALA A 250 17.04 -18.40 -40.74
C ALA A 250 17.55 -19.77 -41.23
N GLY A 251 17.44 -20.82 -40.39
CA GLY A 251 17.74 -22.20 -40.77
C GLY A 251 18.98 -22.87 -40.18
N SER A 252 19.67 -22.30 -39.18
CA SER A 252 20.94 -22.86 -38.65
C SER A 252 20.86 -23.77 -37.41
N ALA A 253 19.68 -24.09 -36.86
CA ALA A 253 19.57 -24.98 -35.70
C ALA A 253 19.30 -26.45 -36.13
N PRO A 254 20.09 -27.45 -35.69
CA PRO A 254 19.92 -28.87 -36.08
C PRO A 254 18.65 -29.54 -35.54
N ASP A 255 17.98 -28.89 -34.58
CA ASP A 255 16.79 -29.36 -33.84
C ASP A 255 15.50 -28.59 -34.19
N GLY A 256 15.55 -27.67 -35.16
CA GLY A 256 14.37 -26.95 -35.67
C GLY A 256 13.96 -25.70 -34.88
N ARG A 257 14.73 -25.24 -33.88
CA ARG A 257 14.48 -23.97 -33.18
C ARG A 257 15.21 -22.82 -33.86
N GLY A 258 14.55 -22.18 -34.82
CA GLY A 258 15.09 -21.02 -35.52
C GLY A 258 15.41 -19.84 -34.59
N SER A 259 16.63 -19.32 -34.71
CA SER A 259 17.04 -17.92 -34.59
C SER A 259 16.02 -16.88 -34.05
N GLY A 260 16.13 -16.46 -32.79
CA GLY A 260 15.49 -15.24 -32.26
C GLY A 260 14.58 -15.41 -31.02
N GLU A 261 14.06 -16.62 -30.77
CA GLU A 261 13.21 -16.92 -29.61
C GLU A 261 14.01 -16.90 -28.29
N GLN A 262 13.46 -16.25 -27.29
CA GLN A 262 14.02 -16.08 -25.95
C GLN A 262 13.25 -16.95 -24.95
N GLU A 263 13.89 -17.31 -23.85
CA GLU A 263 13.25 -18.10 -22.78
C GLU A 263 13.44 -17.41 -21.43
N ILE A 264 12.36 -17.31 -20.66
CA ILE A 264 12.37 -16.97 -19.23
C ILE A 264 12.04 -18.23 -18.42
N LEU A 265 12.81 -18.44 -17.36
CA LEU A 265 12.53 -19.39 -16.30
C LEU A 265 12.48 -18.62 -14.97
N VAL A 266 11.44 -18.82 -14.18
CA VAL A 266 11.30 -18.23 -12.84
C VAL A 266 11.11 -19.35 -11.85
N ARG A 267 11.89 -19.34 -10.77
CA ARG A 267 11.59 -20.13 -9.57
C ARG A 267 10.98 -19.19 -8.54
N ALA A 268 9.81 -19.53 -8.03
CA ALA A 268 9.25 -18.87 -6.85
C ALA A 268 9.27 -19.83 -5.65
N GLU A 269 9.52 -19.28 -4.47
CA GLU A 269 9.48 -19.99 -3.19
C GLU A 269 8.65 -19.18 -2.20
N ASP A 270 7.65 -19.82 -1.58
CA ASP A 270 6.77 -19.22 -0.59
C ASP A 270 6.35 -20.23 0.49
N THR A 271 6.73 -19.96 1.74
CA THR A 271 6.32 -20.74 2.92
C THR A 271 5.06 -20.17 3.60
N GLY A 272 4.50 -19.10 3.04
CA GLY A 272 3.36 -18.34 3.53
C GLY A 272 3.59 -17.85 4.95
N ASN A 273 2.53 -17.89 5.76
CA ASN A 273 2.56 -17.41 7.14
C ASN A 273 3.37 -18.28 8.12
N SER A 274 4.09 -19.31 7.65
CA SER A 274 5.11 -20.02 8.44
C SER A 274 6.52 -19.43 8.28
N GLY A 275 6.70 -18.50 7.34
CA GLY A 275 7.96 -17.80 7.08
C GLY A 275 8.19 -16.59 7.97
N THR A 276 9.21 -15.81 7.63
CA THR A 276 9.56 -14.54 8.32
C THR A 276 9.37 -13.33 7.40
N PHE A 277 8.36 -13.38 6.54
CA PHE A 277 8.05 -12.33 5.57
C PHE A 277 6.72 -11.68 5.91
N PRO A 278 6.51 -10.41 5.52
CA PRO A 278 5.18 -9.82 5.52
C PRO A 278 4.22 -10.64 4.67
N VAL A 279 3.05 -10.96 5.22
CA VAL A 279 2.01 -11.77 4.57
C VAL A 279 0.62 -11.12 4.62
N GLY A 280 0.45 -10.04 5.39
CA GLY A 280 -0.87 -9.44 5.60
C GLY A 280 -1.84 -10.47 6.19
N LYS A 281 -2.99 -10.67 5.53
CA LYS A 281 -4.00 -11.65 5.94
C LYS A 281 -3.87 -13.04 5.29
N GLN A 282 -2.81 -13.30 4.53
CA GLN A 282 -2.62 -14.61 3.90
C GLN A 282 -2.36 -15.71 4.94
N ALA A 283 -3.00 -16.86 4.79
CA ALA A 283 -2.75 -18.03 5.61
C ALA A 283 -2.62 -19.32 4.80
N ASN A 284 -1.70 -20.18 5.22
CA ASN A 284 -1.57 -21.55 4.69
C ASN A 284 -2.80 -22.42 5.04
N ARG A 285 -3.53 -22.05 6.09
CA ARG A 285 -4.79 -22.67 6.52
C ARG A 285 -5.77 -21.54 6.82
N PRO A 286 -6.55 -21.08 5.81
CA PRO A 286 -7.47 -19.97 5.99
C PRO A 286 -8.55 -20.30 7.02
N GLY A 287 -9.04 -19.27 7.68
CA GLY A 287 -10.09 -19.37 8.70
C GLY A 287 -10.20 -18.11 9.53
N GLY A 288 -11.43 -17.78 9.95
CA GLY A 288 -11.71 -16.55 10.69
C GLY A 288 -11.37 -15.33 9.85
N ILE A 289 -10.44 -14.51 10.33
CA ILE A 289 -10.03 -13.25 9.71
C ILE A 289 -8.77 -13.35 8.83
N LEU A 290 -8.28 -14.57 8.59
CA LEU A 290 -7.15 -14.86 7.73
C LEU A 290 -7.62 -15.70 6.54
N TYR A 291 -7.22 -15.32 5.33
CA TYR A 291 -7.79 -15.82 4.08
C TYR A 291 -6.79 -16.65 3.27
N THR A 292 -7.26 -17.22 2.16
CA THR A 292 -6.45 -18.06 1.28
C THR A 292 -5.20 -17.31 0.81
N GLY A 293 -4.02 -17.87 1.06
CA GLY A 293 -2.76 -17.27 0.58
C GLY A 293 -2.63 -17.25 -0.94
N ALA A 294 -1.75 -16.38 -1.43
CA ALA A 294 -1.45 -16.17 -2.85
C ALA A 294 0.07 -16.26 -3.05
N SER A 295 0.54 -17.36 -3.64
CA SER A 295 1.95 -17.57 -3.90
C SER A 295 2.34 -17.27 -5.36
N GLY A 296 3.63 -17.19 -5.63
CA GLY A 296 4.15 -17.06 -6.98
C GLY A 296 3.85 -15.72 -7.63
N ILE A 297 3.71 -15.72 -8.96
CA ILE A 297 3.54 -14.49 -9.73
C ILE A 297 2.07 -14.06 -9.65
N TRP A 298 1.78 -13.01 -8.87
CA TRP A 298 0.42 -12.53 -8.64
C TRP A 298 0.13 -11.11 -9.23
N GLN A 299 1.15 -10.44 -9.75
CA GLN A 299 1.00 -9.21 -10.55
C GLN A 299 1.71 -9.30 -11.91
N THR A 300 1.37 -8.39 -12.82
CA THR A 300 1.79 -8.40 -14.23
C THR A 300 3.31 -8.56 -14.41
N VAL A 301 3.68 -9.38 -15.41
CA VAL A 301 5.05 -9.49 -15.93
C VAL A 301 5.09 -8.82 -17.29
N TRP A 302 6.09 -8.01 -17.59
CA TRP A 302 6.18 -7.33 -18.90
C TRP A 302 7.61 -7.02 -19.33
N LEU A 303 7.77 -6.76 -20.62
CA LEU A 303 9.00 -6.24 -21.22
C LEU A 303 8.84 -4.77 -21.56
N GLU A 304 9.92 -4.01 -21.43
CA GLU A 304 10.00 -2.61 -21.86
C GLU A 304 11.30 -2.38 -22.63
N ALA A 305 11.21 -1.74 -23.80
CA ALA A 305 12.37 -1.31 -24.55
C ALA A 305 12.68 0.16 -24.25
N VAL A 306 13.84 0.40 -23.65
CA VAL A 306 14.26 1.69 -23.12
C VAL A 306 15.57 2.15 -23.78
N PRO A 307 15.86 3.46 -23.83
CA PRO A 307 17.17 3.94 -24.27
C PRO A 307 18.29 3.51 -23.30
N HIS A 308 19.55 3.59 -23.77
CA HIS A 308 20.71 3.29 -22.92
C HIS A 308 20.76 4.20 -21.69
N THR A 309 20.68 5.51 -21.91
CA THR A 309 20.52 6.51 -20.85
C THR A 309 19.04 6.85 -20.69
N ARG A 310 18.46 6.62 -19.51
CA ARG A 310 17.00 6.59 -19.32
C ARG A 310 16.56 7.03 -17.93
N ILE A 311 15.28 7.37 -17.78
CA ILE A 311 14.64 7.74 -16.51
C ILE A 311 14.01 6.51 -15.84
N ASP A 312 14.58 5.93 -14.79
CA ASP A 312 14.00 4.72 -14.17
C ASP A 312 12.78 5.01 -13.28
N ARG A 313 12.75 6.21 -12.68
CA ARG A 313 11.76 6.61 -11.67
C ARG A 313 11.55 8.11 -11.65
N LEU A 314 10.33 8.53 -11.30
CA LEU A 314 9.95 9.91 -11.06
C LEU A 314 9.40 10.03 -9.64
N ASP A 315 10.09 10.80 -8.79
CA ASP A 315 9.59 11.22 -7.48
C ASP A 315 8.93 12.57 -7.63
N MET A 316 7.63 12.62 -7.32
CA MET A 316 6.83 13.83 -7.43
C MET A 316 6.25 14.20 -6.07
N THR A 317 6.44 15.48 -5.72
CA THR A 317 5.94 16.12 -4.51
C THR A 317 5.17 17.36 -4.90
N SER A 318 4.08 17.70 -4.19
CA SER A 318 3.18 18.77 -4.61
C SER A 318 2.69 19.64 -3.46
N ASP A 319 2.35 20.89 -3.79
CA ASP A 319 1.57 21.78 -2.96
C ASP A 319 0.48 22.47 -3.81
N LEU A 320 -0.13 23.53 -3.27
CA LEU A 320 -1.23 24.23 -3.95
C LEU A 320 -0.79 25.19 -5.07
N ALA A 321 0.51 25.50 -5.18
CA ALA A 321 1.05 26.38 -6.22
C ALA A 321 1.67 25.60 -7.38
N GLY A 322 2.16 24.39 -7.13
CA GLY A 322 2.81 23.57 -8.13
C GLY A 322 3.39 22.28 -7.56
N PHE A 323 4.34 21.70 -8.28
CA PHE A 323 4.94 20.42 -7.93
C PHE A 323 6.41 20.36 -8.30
N ALA A 324 7.17 19.48 -7.63
CA ALA A 324 8.55 19.21 -7.96
C ALA A 324 8.71 17.77 -8.47
N VAL A 325 9.59 17.59 -9.45
CA VAL A 325 9.93 16.28 -10.02
C VAL A 325 11.41 16.02 -9.80
N THR A 326 11.74 14.87 -9.21
CA THR A 326 13.10 14.34 -9.18
C THR A 326 13.15 13.08 -10.04
N ALA A 327 13.91 13.11 -11.13
CA ALA A 327 14.05 11.98 -12.04
C ALA A 327 15.32 11.19 -11.73
N ALA A 328 15.14 9.90 -11.42
CA ALA A 328 16.25 8.96 -11.26
C ALA A 328 16.70 8.43 -12.62
N VAL A 329 18.02 8.39 -12.88
CA VAL A 329 18.56 8.09 -14.23
C VAL A 329 19.65 7.02 -14.21
N SER A 330 19.55 6.04 -15.11
CA SER A 330 20.57 5.00 -15.35
C SER A 330 21.28 5.13 -16.71
N GLY A 331 22.40 4.43 -16.85
CA GLY A 331 23.12 4.26 -18.13
C GLY A 331 23.95 5.46 -18.56
N ALA A 332 24.40 6.26 -17.58
CA ALA A 332 25.35 7.35 -17.77
C ALA A 332 26.77 6.90 -17.35
N GLU A 333 27.37 5.95 -18.07
CA GLU A 333 28.78 5.62 -17.84
C GLU A 333 29.68 6.74 -18.41
N GLU A 334 30.39 7.46 -17.52
CA GLU A 334 31.36 8.56 -17.77
C GLU A 334 30.76 9.88 -18.32
N PRO A 335 31.31 11.08 -17.97
CA PRO A 335 30.68 12.33 -17.46
C PRO A 335 29.43 12.89 -18.18
N ALA A 336 28.51 12.02 -18.59
CA ALA A 336 27.23 12.34 -19.22
C ALA A 336 26.16 12.64 -18.16
N ALA A 337 26.33 12.21 -16.91
CA ALA A 337 25.58 12.74 -15.78
C ALA A 337 25.91 14.23 -15.53
N THR A 338 27.10 14.70 -15.91
CA THR A 338 27.44 16.14 -15.98
C THR A 338 26.97 16.83 -17.26
N GLY A 339 26.40 16.08 -18.21
CA GLY A 339 26.00 16.55 -19.54
C GLY A 339 24.53 16.31 -19.88
N ALA A 340 23.69 15.91 -18.92
CA ALA A 340 22.25 15.72 -19.13
C ALA A 340 21.44 16.72 -18.30
N VAL A 341 20.30 17.10 -18.83
CA VAL A 341 19.30 17.95 -18.18
C VAL A 341 17.93 17.29 -18.27
N VAL A 342 17.10 17.56 -17.28
CA VAL A 342 15.71 17.12 -17.24
C VAL A 342 14.84 18.32 -17.58
N GLU A 343 14.03 18.19 -18.62
CA GLU A 343 13.01 19.15 -19.03
C GLU A 343 11.65 18.59 -18.59
N VAL A 344 10.96 19.31 -17.70
CA VAL A 344 9.62 18.96 -17.21
C VAL A 344 8.62 19.92 -17.83
N GLU A 345 7.62 19.37 -18.50
CA GLU A 345 6.52 20.10 -19.12
C GLU A 345 5.18 19.71 -18.48
N ALA A 346 4.45 20.68 -17.96
CA ALA A 346 3.08 20.52 -17.47
C ALA A 346 2.34 21.87 -17.47
N ALA A 347 1.03 21.86 -17.66
CA ALA A 347 0.19 23.06 -17.61
C ALA A 347 0.68 24.23 -18.52
N GLY A 348 1.32 23.91 -19.65
CA GLY A 348 1.90 24.91 -20.56
C GLY A 348 3.18 25.59 -20.05
N VAL A 349 3.75 25.10 -18.95
CA VAL A 349 5.03 25.54 -18.40
C VAL A 349 6.08 24.47 -18.67
N THR A 350 7.27 24.91 -19.08
CA THR A 350 8.44 24.05 -19.26
C THR A 350 9.57 24.56 -18.37
N VAL A 351 10.11 23.68 -17.53
CA VAL A 351 11.24 23.99 -16.64
C VAL A 351 12.35 22.98 -16.89
N THR A 352 13.59 23.46 -16.94
CA THR A 352 14.77 22.61 -17.07
C THR A 352 15.58 22.61 -15.79
N GLY A 353 16.03 21.44 -15.36
CA GLY A 353 16.92 21.27 -14.22
C GLY A 353 17.88 20.10 -14.41
N MET A 354 18.55 19.74 -13.32
CA MET A 354 19.46 18.58 -13.32
C MET A 354 18.71 17.31 -12.91
N PRO A 355 19.07 16.14 -13.45
CA PRO A 355 18.59 14.86 -12.91
C PRO A 355 19.00 14.68 -11.44
N GLU A 356 18.33 13.79 -10.72
CA GLU A 356 18.55 13.51 -9.29
C GLU A 356 18.42 14.75 -8.38
N ARG A 357 17.84 15.84 -8.89
CA ARG A 357 17.51 17.04 -8.12
C ARG A 357 16.06 17.43 -8.38
N PRO A 358 15.37 18.01 -7.38
CA PRO A 358 14.02 18.52 -7.59
C PRO A 358 13.99 19.63 -8.65
N VAL A 359 13.18 19.43 -9.69
CA VAL A 359 12.82 20.44 -10.70
C VAL A 359 11.42 20.92 -10.40
N ARG A 360 11.29 22.17 -9.94
CA ARG A 360 10.02 22.76 -9.52
C ARG A 360 9.28 23.38 -10.71
N VAL A 361 8.02 23.00 -10.89
CA VAL A 361 7.09 23.59 -11.86
C VAL A 361 6.02 24.34 -11.09
N GLU A 362 5.99 25.66 -11.23
CA GLU A 362 4.90 26.51 -10.73
C GLU A 362 3.76 26.51 -11.74
N VAL A 363 2.54 26.16 -11.31
CA VAL A 363 1.37 26.03 -12.18
C VAL A 363 0.59 27.35 -12.19
N PRO A 364 0.44 28.03 -13.35
CA PRO A 364 -0.35 29.24 -13.45
C PRO A 364 -1.83 28.93 -13.19
N SER A 365 -2.46 29.67 -12.26
CA SER A 365 -3.87 29.47 -11.88
C SER A 365 -4.16 28.01 -11.49
N PRO A 366 -3.50 27.50 -10.42
CA PRO A 366 -3.55 26.10 -10.07
C PRO A 366 -4.97 25.69 -9.66
N ARG A 367 -5.43 24.59 -10.24
CA ARG A 367 -6.60 23.81 -9.80
C ARG A 367 -6.12 22.65 -8.91
N PRO A 368 -6.41 22.68 -7.60
CA PRO A 368 -6.04 21.61 -6.68
C PRO A 368 -6.79 20.31 -6.98
N TRP A 369 -6.20 19.20 -6.57
CA TRP A 369 -6.87 17.90 -6.51
C TRP A 369 -7.62 17.78 -5.16
N SER A 370 -8.86 17.31 -5.20
CA SER A 370 -9.64 16.87 -4.04
C SER A 370 -10.58 15.71 -4.42
N PRO A 371 -11.23 15.04 -3.45
CA PRO A 371 -12.21 13.99 -3.75
C PRO A 371 -13.39 14.45 -4.62
N GLU A 372 -13.79 15.70 -4.48
CA GLU A 372 -14.88 16.35 -5.25
C GLU A 372 -14.40 16.88 -6.60
N ASP A 373 -13.13 17.27 -6.70
CA ASP A 373 -12.50 17.79 -7.91
C ASP A 373 -11.13 17.14 -8.16
N PRO A 374 -11.08 15.89 -8.66
CA PRO A 374 -9.83 15.12 -8.79
C PRO A 374 -9.02 15.52 -10.02
N HIS A 375 -8.61 16.79 -10.09
CA HIS A 375 -7.86 17.31 -11.21
C HIS A 375 -6.41 16.78 -11.21
N LEU A 376 -6.01 16.16 -12.32
CA LEU A 376 -4.65 15.67 -12.57
C LEU A 376 -4.04 16.42 -13.75
N TYR A 377 -2.80 16.85 -13.61
CA TYR A 377 -2.00 17.44 -14.69
C TYR A 377 -1.20 16.35 -15.37
N ASP A 378 -1.24 16.32 -16.69
CA ASP A 378 -0.29 15.52 -17.48
C ASP A 378 1.11 16.12 -17.37
N VAL A 379 2.09 15.27 -17.08
CA VAL A 379 3.49 15.64 -16.93
C VAL A 379 4.30 14.91 -17.99
N THR A 380 5.03 15.65 -18.81
CA THR A 380 6.03 15.06 -19.72
C THR A 380 7.42 15.39 -19.21
N VAL A 381 8.25 14.37 -19.01
CA VAL A 381 9.63 14.51 -18.54
C VAL A 381 10.57 14.03 -19.62
N ARG A 382 11.44 14.92 -20.10
CA ARG A 382 12.42 14.63 -21.14
C ARG A 382 13.82 14.71 -20.57
N LEU A 383 14.58 13.63 -20.75
CA LEU A 383 16.02 13.64 -20.51
C LEU A 383 16.71 14.09 -21.79
N ARG A 384 17.50 15.16 -21.72
CA ARG A 384 18.25 15.69 -22.87
C ARG A 384 19.73 15.80 -22.55
N THR A 385 20.58 15.78 -23.57
CA THR A 385 21.96 16.28 -23.42
C THR A 385 21.95 17.79 -23.22
N THR A 386 23.05 18.35 -22.70
CA THR A 386 23.30 19.80 -22.62
C THR A 386 23.36 20.46 -23.99
N SER A 387 23.62 19.70 -25.06
CA SER A 387 23.51 20.15 -26.45
C SER A 387 22.09 20.12 -27.01
N GLY A 388 21.10 19.64 -26.25
CA GLY A 388 19.67 19.63 -26.58
C GLY A 388 19.15 18.34 -27.23
N ALA A 389 20.00 17.34 -27.46
CA ALA A 389 19.57 16.06 -28.04
C ALA A 389 18.70 15.28 -27.04
N LEU A 390 17.57 14.73 -27.50
CA LEU A 390 16.70 13.91 -26.67
C LEU A 390 17.34 12.54 -26.41
N LEU A 391 17.37 12.13 -25.14
CA LEU A 391 17.87 10.83 -24.69
C LEU A 391 16.72 9.89 -24.31
N ASP A 392 15.76 10.39 -23.53
CA ASP A 392 14.56 9.65 -23.09
C ASP A 392 13.39 10.61 -22.91
N GLU A 393 12.17 10.09 -23.02
CA GLU A 393 10.93 10.83 -22.77
C GLU A 393 9.93 9.89 -22.09
N VAL A 394 9.39 10.34 -20.96
CA VAL A 394 8.38 9.62 -20.19
C VAL A 394 7.19 10.51 -19.89
N HIS A 395 6.00 9.91 -19.78
CA HIS A 395 4.79 10.60 -19.35
C HIS A 395 4.30 10.08 -18.01
N SER A 396 3.76 11.01 -17.21
CA SER A 396 3.21 10.78 -15.89
C SER A 396 2.02 11.73 -15.63
N HIS A 397 1.49 11.72 -14.41
CA HIS A 397 0.45 12.63 -13.96
C HIS A 397 0.65 13.00 -12.49
N VAL A 398 0.18 14.18 -12.11
CA VAL A 398 0.26 14.68 -10.71
C VAL A 398 -0.99 15.48 -10.36
N GLY A 399 -1.55 15.29 -9.17
CA GLY A 399 -2.54 16.20 -8.59
C GLY A 399 -1.90 17.14 -7.57
N LEU A 400 -2.33 18.40 -7.58
CA LEU A 400 -1.82 19.42 -6.66
C LEU A 400 -2.61 19.38 -5.35
N ARG A 401 -2.02 18.87 -4.26
CA ARG A 401 -2.71 18.80 -2.98
C ARG A 401 -1.79 18.82 -1.79
N THR A 402 -2.25 19.38 -0.68
CA THR A 402 -1.57 19.29 0.62
C THR A 402 -2.38 18.44 1.59
N VAL A 403 -1.69 17.73 2.48
CA VAL A 403 -2.28 16.97 3.59
C VAL A 403 -1.59 17.43 4.87
N GLY A 404 -2.34 17.56 5.96
CA GLY A 404 -1.78 17.95 7.24
C GLY A 404 -2.79 17.91 8.37
N LEU A 405 -2.39 18.45 9.51
CA LEU A 405 -3.27 18.69 10.65
C LEU A 405 -3.56 20.18 10.80
N VAL A 406 -4.82 20.52 11.06
CA VAL A 406 -5.26 21.85 11.49
C VAL A 406 -5.98 21.73 12.83
N ARG A 407 -6.39 22.85 13.43
CA ARG A 407 -7.22 22.84 14.64
C ARG A 407 -8.65 23.25 14.30
N ASP A 408 -9.63 22.58 14.89
CA ASP A 408 -11.01 23.04 14.84
C ASP A 408 -11.27 24.19 15.82
N THR A 409 -12.53 24.66 15.88
CA THR A 409 -12.97 25.75 16.76
C THR A 409 -12.82 25.47 18.25
N GLU A 410 -12.71 24.19 18.64
CA GLU A 410 -12.47 23.74 20.02
C GLU A 410 -10.97 23.51 20.29
N GLY A 411 -10.10 23.76 19.30
CA GLY A 411 -8.66 23.60 19.40
C GLY A 411 -8.17 22.16 19.18
N ARG A 412 -9.05 21.23 18.80
CA ARG A 412 -8.71 19.81 18.60
C ARG A 412 -7.97 19.61 17.28
N PRO A 413 -6.95 18.73 17.20
CA PRO A 413 -6.27 18.42 15.95
C PRO A 413 -7.20 17.69 14.99
N ARG A 414 -7.26 18.13 13.73
CA ARG A 414 -8.11 17.57 12.67
C ARG A 414 -7.32 17.37 11.39
N ILE A 415 -7.59 16.27 10.69
CA ILE A 415 -7.03 16.02 9.36
C ILE A 415 -7.56 17.08 8.38
N ALA A 416 -6.67 17.63 7.58
CA ALA A 416 -7.00 18.58 6.54
C ALA A 416 -6.39 18.19 5.18
N VAL A 417 -7.19 18.38 4.13
CA VAL A 417 -6.74 18.36 2.74
C VAL A 417 -6.88 19.77 2.19
N ASN A 418 -5.82 20.28 1.56
CA ASN A 418 -5.77 21.64 1.01
C ASN A 418 -6.08 22.74 2.06
N GLY A 419 -5.65 22.51 3.31
CA GLY A 419 -5.86 23.42 4.43
C GLY A 419 -7.28 23.43 5.00
N ARG A 420 -8.17 22.55 4.52
CA ARG A 420 -9.56 22.44 4.98
C ARG A 420 -9.78 21.13 5.72
N ILE A 421 -10.43 21.20 6.89
CA ILE A 421 -10.81 20.00 7.65
C ILE A 421 -11.56 19.07 6.70
N THR A 422 -11.10 17.84 6.62
CA THR A 422 -11.67 16.81 5.74
C THR A 422 -11.85 15.55 6.57
N PHE A 423 -13.10 15.11 6.75
CA PHE A 423 -13.35 13.84 7.42
C PHE A 423 -13.08 12.71 6.44
N LEU A 424 -12.14 11.83 6.78
CA LEU A 424 -11.82 10.64 5.97
C LEU A 424 -12.83 9.55 6.32
N TYR A 425 -13.79 9.29 5.43
CA TYR A 425 -14.80 8.26 5.65
C TYR A 425 -14.79 7.27 4.50
N GLY A 426 -14.50 6.01 4.82
CA GLY A 426 -14.31 4.96 3.83
C GLY A 426 -14.64 3.56 4.31
N PRO A 427 -14.67 2.58 3.41
CA PRO A 427 -14.69 1.18 3.79
C PRO A 427 -13.27 0.62 3.95
N LEU A 428 -13.15 -0.46 4.70
CA LEU A 428 -11.98 -1.33 4.70
C LEU A 428 -11.99 -2.17 3.41
N ASP A 429 -10.91 -2.16 2.66
CA ASP A 429 -10.74 -2.91 1.41
C ASP A 429 -9.64 -3.96 1.57
N GLN A 430 -10.05 -5.23 1.66
CA GLN A 430 -9.15 -6.39 1.78
C GLN A 430 -8.42 -6.71 0.46
N GLY A 431 -8.96 -6.30 -0.69
CA GLY A 431 -8.37 -6.60 -2.00
C GLY A 431 -8.44 -8.08 -2.41
N TYR A 432 -9.45 -8.83 -1.93
CA TYR A 432 -9.63 -10.25 -2.26
C TYR A 432 -10.70 -10.48 -3.34
N TRP A 433 -10.47 -11.50 -4.17
CA TRP A 433 -11.34 -11.92 -5.28
C TRP A 433 -11.66 -13.42 -5.18
N PRO A 434 -12.92 -13.87 -5.31
CA PRO A 434 -13.27 -15.28 -5.14
C PRO A 434 -12.70 -16.23 -6.21
N ASP A 435 -12.35 -15.68 -7.37
CA ASP A 435 -11.84 -16.39 -8.55
C ASP A 435 -10.36 -16.12 -8.82
N GLY A 436 -9.85 -14.95 -8.38
CA GLY A 436 -8.46 -14.49 -8.57
C GLY A 436 -7.60 -14.37 -7.29
N ILE A 437 -8.20 -14.54 -6.10
CA ILE A 437 -7.61 -14.38 -4.76
C ILE A 437 -7.01 -12.98 -4.58
N TYR A 438 -5.76 -12.76 -4.96
CA TYR A 438 -5.07 -11.47 -4.85
C TYR A 438 -5.15 -10.63 -6.12
N THR A 439 -5.42 -11.26 -7.25
CA THR A 439 -5.38 -10.64 -8.57
C THR A 439 -6.81 -10.40 -9.05
N ALA A 440 -7.16 -9.15 -9.29
CA ALA A 440 -8.46 -8.83 -9.88
C ALA A 440 -8.58 -9.48 -11.27
N PRO A 441 -9.76 -9.99 -11.66
CA PRO A 441 -9.95 -10.60 -12.97
C PRO A 441 -9.63 -9.67 -14.15
N THR A 442 -10.03 -8.40 -14.02
CA THR A 442 -9.81 -7.35 -15.03
C THR A 442 -9.53 -6.03 -14.34
N ASP A 443 -9.03 -5.04 -15.08
CA ASP A 443 -8.87 -3.69 -14.53
C ASP A 443 -10.19 -2.97 -14.26
N GLU A 444 -11.22 -3.24 -15.06
CA GLU A 444 -12.56 -2.75 -14.80
C GLU A 444 -13.09 -3.26 -13.45
N ALA A 445 -12.69 -4.48 -13.04
CA ALA A 445 -13.02 -5.00 -11.71
C ALA A 445 -12.32 -4.19 -10.59
N LEU A 446 -11.03 -3.86 -10.73
CA LEU A 446 -10.33 -2.97 -9.78
C LEU A 446 -11.02 -1.61 -9.67
N ARG A 447 -11.38 -1.03 -10.80
CA ARG A 447 -12.09 0.25 -10.88
C ARG A 447 -13.47 0.17 -10.23
N HIS A 448 -14.18 -0.94 -10.42
CA HIS A 448 -15.53 -1.12 -9.89
C HIS A 448 -15.58 -0.98 -8.36
N ASP A 449 -14.72 -1.68 -7.61
CA ASP A 449 -14.75 -1.60 -6.14
C ASP A 449 -14.57 -0.15 -5.64
N LEU A 450 -13.73 0.64 -6.32
CA LEU A 450 -13.54 2.07 -6.04
C LEU A 450 -14.76 2.93 -6.42
N GLU A 451 -15.38 2.67 -7.57
CA GLU A 451 -16.63 3.35 -7.96
C GLU A 451 -17.76 3.05 -6.98
N GLN A 452 -17.84 1.82 -6.47
CA GLN A 452 -18.82 1.42 -5.47
C GLN A 452 -18.60 2.14 -4.14
N ALA A 453 -17.34 2.30 -3.71
CA ALA A 453 -17.03 3.14 -2.53
C ALA A 453 -17.58 4.56 -2.70
N LYS A 454 -17.39 5.19 -3.87
CA LYS A 454 -17.99 6.51 -4.16
C LYS A 454 -19.52 6.47 -4.21
N ALA A 455 -20.11 5.43 -4.78
CA ALA A 455 -21.56 5.28 -4.87
C ALA A 455 -22.20 5.19 -3.47
N TYR A 456 -21.55 4.51 -2.53
CA TYR A 456 -21.91 4.49 -1.11
C TYR A 456 -21.65 5.82 -0.39
N GLY A 457 -21.21 6.87 -1.09
CA GLY A 457 -20.99 8.19 -0.52
C GLY A 457 -19.73 8.32 0.32
N PHE A 458 -18.76 7.41 0.16
CA PHE A 458 -17.44 7.54 0.79
C PHE A 458 -16.50 8.46 -0.01
N ASN A 459 -15.52 9.06 0.67
CA ASN A 459 -14.45 9.83 0.05
C ASN A 459 -13.06 9.21 0.26
N THR A 460 -12.97 8.13 1.04
CA THR A 460 -11.74 7.44 1.39
C THR A 460 -11.90 5.93 1.15
N VAL A 461 -10.80 5.23 0.93
CA VAL A 461 -10.69 3.76 1.04
C VAL A 461 -9.44 3.43 1.84
N ARG A 462 -9.55 2.51 2.81
CA ARG A 462 -8.39 1.98 3.54
C ARG A 462 -8.01 0.63 2.94
N LYS A 463 -6.86 0.58 2.27
CA LYS A 463 -6.30 -0.66 1.72
C LYS A 463 -5.62 -1.41 2.86
N HIS A 464 -6.21 -2.53 3.25
CA HIS A 464 -5.87 -3.21 4.49
C HIS A 464 -4.78 -4.27 4.28
N VAL A 465 -3.65 -4.09 4.99
CA VAL A 465 -2.45 -4.94 5.05
C VAL A 465 -2.04 -5.62 3.73
N LYS A 466 -2.21 -4.91 2.60
CA LYS A 466 -1.94 -5.35 1.22
C LYS A 466 -1.51 -4.14 0.40
N VAL A 467 -0.65 -4.33 -0.60
CA VAL A 467 -0.33 -3.31 -1.62
C VAL A 467 -0.90 -3.75 -2.96
N GLU A 468 -1.72 -2.93 -3.60
CA GLU A 468 -2.31 -3.26 -4.92
C GLU A 468 -1.35 -2.95 -6.08
N PRO A 469 -1.60 -3.45 -7.31
CA PRO A 469 -0.92 -2.95 -8.49
C PRO A 469 -1.10 -1.43 -8.66
N ALA A 470 -0.13 -0.74 -9.26
CA ALA A 470 -0.17 0.71 -9.51
C ALA A 470 -1.46 1.20 -10.23
N ARG A 471 -2.12 0.30 -10.95
CA ARG A 471 -3.43 0.46 -11.59
C ARG A 471 -4.54 0.85 -10.60
N TRP A 472 -4.58 0.25 -9.41
CA TRP A 472 -5.60 0.56 -8.40
C TRP A 472 -5.46 2.00 -7.90
N TYR A 473 -4.22 2.42 -7.60
CA TYR A 473 -3.94 3.81 -7.19
C TYR A 473 -4.22 4.82 -8.31
N HIS A 474 -3.96 4.45 -9.57
CA HIS A 474 -4.33 5.28 -10.72
C HIS A 474 -5.83 5.55 -10.78
N TRP A 475 -6.66 4.54 -10.50
CA TRP A 475 -8.11 4.73 -10.41
C TRP A 475 -8.51 5.56 -9.21
N ALA A 476 -7.87 5.38 -8.04
CA ALA A 476 -8.13 6.23 -6.87
C ALA A 476 -7.80 7.71 -7.15
N ASP A 477 -6.67 7.99 -7.82
CA ASP A 477 -6.24 9.33 -8.26
C ASP A 477 -7.27 9.94 -9.21
N ARG A 478 -7.73 9.16 -10.22
CA ARG A 478 -8.68 9.59 -11.26
C ARG A 478 -10.10 9.79 -10.72
N LEU A 479 -10.55 8.89 -9.85
CA LEU A 479 -11.90 8.91 -9.30
C LEU A 479 -12.03 9.92 -8.17
N GLY A 480 -10.94 10.35 -7.53
CA GLY A 480 -11.02 11.26 -6.38
C GLY A 480 -11.45 10.51 -5.13
N LEU A 481 -10.65 9.53 -4.74
CA LEU A 481 -10.73 8.87 -3.43
C LEU A 481 -9.43 9.09 -2.69
N LEU A 482 -9.50 9.37 -1.40
CA LEU A 482 -8.34 9.39 -0.51
C LEU A 482 -7.96 7.95 -0.17
N VAL A 483 -6.67 7.65 -0.17
CA VAL A 483 -6.15 6.33 0.17
C VAL A 483 -5.45 6.38 1.51
N TRP A 484 -5.90 5.50 2.39
CA TRP A 484 -5.20 5.12 3.62
C TRP A 484 -4.53 3.77 3.35
N GLN A 485 -3.20 3.74 3.37
CA GLN A 485 -2.42 2.59 2.97
C GLN A 485 -1.78 1.90 4.19
N ASP A 486 -2.22 0.68 4.46
CA ASP A 486 -1.59 -0.19 5.44
C ASP A 486 -0.41 -0.95 4.82
N ILE A 487 0.63 -1.16 5.59
CA ILE A 487 1.75 -2.01 5.20
C ILE A 487 1.38 -3.47 5.47
N PRO A 488 1.73 -4.43 4.58
CA PRO A 488 1.48 -5.84 4.85
C PRO A 488 2.11 -6.25 6.18
N SER A 489 1.29 -6.83 7.07
CA SER A 489 1.75 -7.24 8.39
C SER A 489 2.61 -8.50 8.32
N LEU A 490 3.53 -8.65 9.27
CA LEU A 490 4.16 -9.95 9.55
C LEU A 490 3.13 -10.95 10.10
N PRO A 491 3.42 -12.27 10.08
CA PRO A 491 2.50 -13.29 10.58
C PRO A 491 2.10 -13.06 12.04
N ILE A 492 0.83 -13.28 12.34
CA ILE A 492 0.23 -13.12 13.67
C ILE A 492 -0.06 -14.47 14.33
N VAL A 493 0.06 -14.54 15.65
CA VAL A 493 -0.47 -15.65 16.46
C VAL A 493 -1.74 -15.18 17.18
N LEU A 494 -2.88 -15.73 16.76
CA LEU A 494 -4.21 -15.41 17.32
C LEU A 494 -4.47 -16.19 18.63
N ASP A 495 -3.72 -15.84 19.68
CA ASP A 495 -3.85 -16.45 21.01
C ASP A 495 -5.20 -16.13 21.68
N ASN A 496 -5.65 -17.02 22.59
CA ASN A 496 -6.84 -16.83 23.42
C ASN A 496 -6.56 -17.22 24.90
N PRO A 497 -6.68 -16.29 25.87
CA PRO A 497 -7.03 -14.88 25.69
C PRO A 497 -5.94 -14.13 24.90
N PRO A 498 -6.33 -13.10 24.14
CA PRO A 498 -5.38 -12.33 23.36
C PRO A 498 -4.47 -11.50 24.27
N GLY A 499 -3.29 -11.15 23.74
CA GLY A 499 -2.35 -10.26 24.39
C GLY A 499 -1.26 -9.77 23.43
N PRO A 500 -0.41 -8.82 23.88
CA PRO A 500 0.65 -8.24 23.07
C PRO A 500 1.58 -9.31 22.51
N GLN A 501 1.86 -9.22 21.21
CA GLN A 501 2.71 -10.20 20.55
C GLN A 501 4.16 -10.12 21.06
N ALA A 502 4.85 -11.25 20.98
CA ALA A 502 6.30 -11.24 21.17
C ALA A 502 6.95 -10.52 19.99
N ARG A 503 8.04 -9.80 20.27
CA ARG A 503 8.83 -9.16 19.21
C ARG A 503 9.21 -10.19 18.13
N PRO A 504 9.01 -9.90 16.83
CA PRO A 504 9.48 -10.77 15.76
C PRO A 504 10.99 -10.99 15.82
N VAL A 505 11.44 -12.09 15.19
CA VAL A 505 12.88 -12.35 15.03
C VAL A 505 13.52 -11.28 14.13
N ASP A 506 14.80 -10.96 14.36
CA ASP A 506 15.48 -9.86 13.64
C ASP A 506 15.41 -9.98 12.11
N ARG A 507 15.41 -11.22 11.59
CA ARG A 507 15.24 -11.46 10.16
C ARG A 507 13.88 -11.02 9.63
N ALA A 508 12.81 -11.19 10.42
CA ALA A 508 11.48 -10.74 10.07
C ALA A 508 11.41 -9.21 10.10
N CYS A 509 11.97 -8.59 11.14
CA CYS A 509 12.07 -7.13 11.24
C CYS A 509 12.81 -6.52 10.05
N GLY A 510 13.99 -7.05 9.70
CA GLY A 510 14.76 -6.55 8.56
C GLY A 510 13.98 -6.64 7.23
N ARG A 511 13.29 -7.76 6.98
CA ARG A 511 12.46 -7.94 5.78
C ARG A 511 11.28 -6.99 5.73
N PHE A 512 10.62 -6.77 6.87
CA PHE A 512 9.53 -5.79 6.96
C PHE A 512 10.03 -4.37 6.70
N GLU A 513 11.18 -3.98 7.26
CA GLU A 513 11.77 -2.65 7.04
C GLU A 513 12.23 -2.43 5.59
N ASP A 514 12.80 -3.46 4.95
CA ASP A 514 13.15 -3.43 3.53
C ASP A 514 11.88 -3.28 2.65
N ASP A 515 10.85 -4.11 2.88
CA ASP A 515 9.57 -4.02 2.15
C ASP A 515 8.89 -2.66 2.38
N LEU A 516 8.88 -2.14 3.62
CA LEU A 516 8.35 -0.83 3.96
C LEU A 516 9.02 0.29 3.15
N ALA A 517 10.36 0.30 3.13
CA ALA A 517 11.12 1.32 2.40
C ALA A 517 10.82 1.27 0.88
N ASP A 518 10.76 0.07 0.31
CA ASP A 518 10.48 -0.13 -1.12
C ASP A 518 9.03 0.23 -1.50
N ILE A 519 8.05 -0.09 -0.64
CA ILE A 519 6.64 0.30 -0.82
C ILE A 519 6.51 1.82 -0.81
N VAL A 520 7.10 2.49 0.19
CA VAL A 520 7.07 3.96 0.30
C VAL A 520 7.75 4.60 -0.91
N ALA A 521 8.90 4.07 -1.35
CA ALA A 521 9.59 4.57 -2.54
C ALA A 521 8.77 4.38 -3.83
N THR A 522 8.01 3.28 -3.93
CA THR A 522 7.18 2.96 -5.10
C THR A 522 5.93 3.83 -5.19
N LEU A 523 5.28 4.11 -4.05
CA LEU A 523 4.00 4.81 -3.99
C LEU A 523 4.12 6.31 -3.68
N ARG A 524 5.33 6.83 -3.47
CA ARG A 524 5.60 8.24 -3.11
C ARG A 524 4.89 9.26 -4.00
N SER A 525 4.76 8.96 -5.28
CA SER A 525 4.17 9.86 -6.29
C SER A 525 2.66 9.70 -6.45
N VAL A 526 1.99 8.82 -5.69
CA VAL A 526 0.53 8.61 -5.76
C VAL A 526 -0.22 9.79 -5.16
N THR A 527 -1.13 10.41 -5.92
CA THR A 527 -1.82 11.64 -5.47
C THR A 527 -2.81 11.34 -4.34
N SER A 528 -3.58 10.28 -4.48
CA SER A 528 -4.67 9.89 -3.58
C SER A 528 -4.19 9.44 -2.20
N LEU A 529 -2.96 8.95 -2.07
CA LEU A 529 -2.42 8.43 -0.81
C LEU A 529 -2.18 9.56 0.18
N VAL A 530 -2.82 9.49 1.34
CA VAL A 530 -2.80 10.57 2.36
C VAL A 530 -2.40 10.08 3.76
N VAL A 531 -2.53 8.78 4.04
CA VAL A 531 -2.20 8.17 5.33
C VAL A 531 -1.40 6.88 5.11
N TRP A 532 -0.35 6.69 5.90
CA TRP A 532 0.38 5.43 6.05
C TRP A 532 0.12 4.77 7.40
N THR A 533 0.13 3.44 7.42
CA THR A 533 -0.01 2.63 8.64
C THR A 533 0.97 1.46 8.62
N PRO A 534 2.06 1.48 9.41
CA PRO A 534 3.02 0.39 9.43
C PRO A 534 2.50 -0.82 10.21
N PHE A 535 1.70 -0.63 11.27
CA PHE A 535 1.17 -1.71 12.09
C PHE A 535 -0.34 -1.63 12.25
N ASN A 536 -0.96 -2.81 12.39
CA ASN A 536 -2.39 -2.96 12.58
C ASN A 536 -2.64 -3.96 13.71
N GLU A 537 -3.36 -3.56 14.75
CA GLU A 537 -3.78 -4.36 15.90
C GLU A 537 -2.64 -5.16 16.55
N GLY A 538 -1.41 -4.67 16.49
CA GLY A 538 -0.24 -5.38 17.03
C GLY A 538 0.32 -6.51 16.17
N TRP A 539 -0.10 -6.63 14.91
CA TRP A 539 0.30 -7.73 14.02
C TRP A 539 1.76 -7.58 13.60
N GLY A 540 2.62 -8.36 14.26
CA GLY A 540 4.06 -8.29 14.06
C GLY A 540 4.65 -6.95 14.45
N GLU A 541 3.99 -6.25 15.37
CA GLU A 541 4.39 -4.94 15.86
C GLU A 541 5.70 -5.02 16.66
N TYR A 542 6.59 -4.06 16.43
CA TYR A 542 7.82 -3.86 17.21
C TYR A 542 8.36 -2.46 17.00
N ASP A 543 9.06 -1.92 18.01
CA ASP A 543 9.74 -0.61 17.96
C ASP A 543 8.87 0.50 17.33
N THR A 544 7.56 0.51 17.63
CA THR A 544 6.50 1.27 16.94
C THR A 544 6.84 2.74 16.73
N ALA A 545 7.37 3.40 17.76
CA ALA A 545 7.79 4.81 17.67
C ALA A 545 8.93 5.02 16.66
N ARG A 546 9.96 4.17 16.67
CA ARG A 546 11.12 4.30 15.77
C ARG A 546 10.69 4.12 14.31
N ILE A 547 9.95 3.05 14.03
CA ILE A 547 9.45 2.77 12.66
C ILE A 547 8.58 3.93 12.17
N THR A 548 7.72 4.46 13.04
CA THR A 548 6.87 5.61 12.72
C THR A 548 7.69 6.86 12.42
N GLU A 549 8.70 7.18 13.24
CA GLU A 549 9.58 8.34 13.04
C GLU A 549 10.37 8.23 11.73
N GLU A 550 10.89 7.04 11.41
CA GLU A 550 11.58 6.77 10.14
C GLU A 550 10.65 6.92 8.95
N LEU A 551 9.40 6.44 9.05
CA LEU A 551 8.39 6.57 8.02
C LEU A 551 7.98 8.04 7.77
N VAL A 552 7.79 8.82 8.85
CA VAL A 552 7.53 10.27 8.76
C VAL A 552 8.70 11.00 8.09
N ALA A 553 9.94 10.63 8.40
CA ALA A 553 11.11 11.21 7.77
C ALA A 553 11.24 10.79 6.29
N ALA A 554 10.85 9.57 5.95
CA ALA A 554 10.90 9.03 4.59
C ALA A 554 9.86 9.68 3.68
N ASP A 555 8.67 10.02 4.17
CA ASP A 555 7.59 10.66 3.41
C ASP A 555 6.82 11.71 4.23
N PRO A 556 7.35 12.95 4.32
CA PRO A 556 6.75 14.01 5.13
C PRO A 556 5.49 14.64 4.51
N GLU A 557 5.08 14.24 3.30
CA GLU A 557 3.87 14.78 2.66
C GLU A 557 2.57 14.13 3.16
N ARG A 558 2.69 13.08 3.97
CA ARG A 558 1.56 12.22 4.36
C ARG A 558 1.51 12.02 5.86
N LEU A 559 0.30 11.75 6.35
CA LEU A 559 0.08 11.46 7.77
C LEU A 559 0.43 10.00 8.04
N VAL A 560 0.68 9.68 9.32
CA VAL A 560 1.05 8.33 9.75
C VAL A 560 0.24 7.97 10.98
N VAL A 561 -0.36 6.79 10.97
CA VAL A 561 -0.97 6.13 12.13
C VAL A 561 0.04 5.08 12.57
N ALA A 562 0.56 5.16 13.78
CA ALA A 562 1.68 4.32 14.21
C ALA A 562 1.30 2.83 14.35
N ASP A 563 0.16 2.59 15.00
CA ASP A 563 -0.52 1.30 15.10
C ASP A 563 -2.02 1.57 15.01
N SER A 564 -2.68 1.07 13.98
CA SER A 564 -4.13 1.20 13.82
C SER A 564 -4.83 0.19 14.71
N GLY A 565 -5.82 0.63 15.50
CA GLY A 565 -6.42 -0.19 16.53
C GLY A 565 -5.52 -0.39 17.73
N VAL A 566 -4.92 0.67 18.27
CA VAL A 566 -3.98 0.57 19.41
C VAL A 566 -4.65 0.05 20.70
N ASN A 567 -5.98 0.08 20.76
CA ASN A 567 -6.80 -0.50 21.81
C ASN A 567 -7.11 -2.00 21.59
N CYS A 568 -6.76 -2.56 20.43
CA CYS A 568 -7.06 -3.94 20.07
C CYS A 568 -6.14 -4.94 20.75
N CYS A 569 -6.56 -6.20 20.68
CA CYS A 569 -6.22 -7.18 21.70
C CYS A 569 -4.76 -7.68 21.64
N HIS A 570 -4.06 -7.43 20.54
CA HIS A 570 -2.67 -7.86 20.33
C HIS A 570 -1.68 -6.69 20.26
N SER A 571 -2.15 -5.44 20.33
CA SER A 571 -1.32 -4.24 20.29
C SER A 571 -0.42 -4.09 21.51
N HIS A 572 0.75 -3.53 21.30
CA HIS A 572 1.55 -2.95 22.37
C HIS A 572 0.89 -1.68 22.93
N PRO A 573 1.28 -1.22 24.13
CA PRO A 573 0.81 0.07 24.64
C PRO A 573 1.11 1.20 23.66
N ASP A 574 0.16 2.13 23.51
CA ASP A 574 0.29 3.29 22.64
C ASP A 574 1.63 4.01 22.82
N SER A 575 2.39 4.09 21.72
CA SER A 575 3.70 4.72 21.69
C SER A 575 3.64 6.25 21.71
N GLY A 576 2.47 6.84 21.42
CA GLY A 576 2.29 8.29 21.26
C GLY A 576 2.85 8.85 19.95
N ALA A 577 3.43 7.99 19.10
CA ALA A 577 4.04 8.39 17.84
C ALA A 577 3.01 8.65 16.73
N GLY A 578 3.47 9.31 15.67
CA GLY A 578 2.66 9.59 14.49
C GLY A 578 1.73 10.79 14.65
N HIS A 579 0.82 10.89 13.70
CA HIS A 579 -0.08 12.04 13.51
C HIS A 579 -1.51 11.73 13.93
N ILE A 580 -1.89 10.46 13.98
CA ILE A 580 -3.25 10.00 14.21
C ILE A 580 -3.24 8.93 15.31
N TYR A 581 -4.10 9.09 16.30
CA TYR A 581 -4.47 8.08 17.27
C TYR A 581 -5.70 7.34 16.76
N ASP A 582 -5.68 6.02 16.81
CA ASP A 582 -6.67 5.19 16.15
C ASP A 582 -7.14 4.04 17.06
N ASP A 583 -8.46 3.92 17.23
CA ASP A 583 -9.10 2.78 17.90
C ASP A 583 -9.89 1.95 16.90
N HIS A 584 -10.01 0.65 17.18
CA HIS A 584 -10.95 -0.25 16.51
C HIS A 584 -12.08 -0.62 17.48
N THR A 585 -13.34 -0.54 17.04
CA THR A 585 -14.52 -0.90 17.84
C THR A 585 -15.57 -1.60 17.00
N TYR A 586 -15.71 -2.91 17.20
CA TYR A 586 -16.66 -3.71 16.43
C TYR A 586 -18.09 -3.72 16.95
N VAL A 587 -19.00 -3.81 15.98
CA VAL A 587 -20.29 -3.13 15.81
C VAL A 587 -20.16 -1.61 15.80
N GLY A 588 -19.63 -1.01 16.87
CA GLY A 588 -19.30 0.41 16.92
C GLY A 588 -20.49 1.38 16.71
N PRO A 589 -20.21 2.67 16.47
CA PRO A 589 -18.87 3.26 16.36
C PRO A 589 -18.11 3.27 17.69
N GLY A 590 -16.79 3.37 17.60
CA GLY A 590 -15.92 3.65 18.75
C GLY A 590 -16.10 5.07 19.28
N ARG A 591 -15.45 5.34 20.41
CA ARG A 591 -15.37 6.70 20.99
C ARG A 591 -13.92 7.06 21.34
N PRO A 592 -13.00 7.01 20.35
CA PRO A 592 -11.57 7.26 20.58
C PRO A 592 -11.34 8.66 21.14
N LEU A 593 -10.41 8.75 22.09
CA LEU A 593 -10.06 9.99 22.77
C LEU A 593 -8.55 10.08 22.95
N ALA A 594 -7.91 10.91 22.14
CA ALA A 594 -6.55 11.37 22.36
C ALA A 594 -6.57 12.80 22.92
N THR A 595 -5.74 13.06 23.93
CA THR A 595 -5.60 14.38 24.56
C THR A 595 -4.29 15.09 24.19
N ASP A 596 -3.60 14.59 23.16
CA ASP A 596 -2.29 15.08 22.72
C ASP A 596 -2.37 15.81 21.37
N HIS A 597 -1.27 15.83 20.61
CA HIS A 597 -1.16 16.53 19.33
C HIS A 597 -1.82 15.81 18.16
N ARG A 598 -2.21 14.54 18.31
CA ARG A 598 -2.72 13.69 17.22
C ARG A 598 -4.21 13.93 16.96
N ALA A 599 -4.60 13.79 15.69
CA ALA A 599 -6.02 13.65 15.34
C ALA A 599 -6.53 12.28 15.77
N THR A 600 -7.84 12.14 16.00
CA THR A 600 -8.45 10.85 16.37
C THR A 600 -9.17 10.21 15.19
N ALA A 601 -9.10 8.88 15.13
CA ALA A 601 -9.77 8.05 14.13
C ALA A 601 -10.42 6.81 14.78
N ASP A 602 -11.53 6.36 14.20
CA ASP A 602 -12.17 5.07 14.45
C ASP A 602 -11.86 4.15 13.26
N GLY A 603 -10.64 3.59 13.30
CA GLY A 603 -9.95 3.01 12.14
C GLY A 603 -10.53 1.70 11.64
N GLU A 604 -11.34 1.03 12.45
CA GLU A 604 -12.23 -0.06 12.05
C GLU A 604 -13.44 -0.09 12.97
N TYR A 605 -14.64 -0.04 12.37
CA TYR A 605 -15.89 -0.23 13.10
C TYR A 605 -16.96 -0.87 12.22
N GLY A 606 -18.11 -1.21 12.80
CA GLY A 606 -19.16 -1.91 12.07
C GLY A 606 -18.98 -3.42 12.15
N GLY A 607 -18.89 -4.10 11.00
CA GLY A 607 -18.91 -5.55 10.99
C GLY A 607 -20.33 -6.14 11.06
N LEU A 608 -21.32 -5.38 10.60
CA LEU A 608 -22.71 -5.85 10.44
C LEU A 608 -22.77 -6.77 9.22
N GLY A 609 -23.36 -7.94 9.36
CA GLY A 609 -23.40 -8.96 8.32
C GLY A 609 -24.78 -9.42 7.92
N LEU A 610 -24.84 -10.00 6.72
CA LEU A 610 -26.00 -10.67 6.17
C LEU A 610 -25.50 -11.83 5.30
N ALA A 611 -25.92 -13.05 5.63
CA ALA A 611 -25.68 -14.19 4.76
C ALA A 611 -26.68 -14.15 3.59
N VAL A 612 -26.17 -14.09 2.35
CA VAL A 612 -27.00 -14.05 1.15
C VAL A 612 -26.92 -15.40 0.44
N GLU A 613 -28.03 -16.14 0.41
CA GLU A 613 -28.11 -17.45 -0.25
C GLU A 613 -27.66 -17.38 -1.71
N GLY A 614 -26.83 -18.33 -2.14
CA GLY A 614 -26.26 -18.37 -3.50
C GLY A 614 -25.00 -17.52 -3.70
N HIS A 615 -24.61 -16.71 -2.72
CA HIS A 615 -23.44 -15.83 -2.79
C HIS A 615 -22.43 -16.06 -1.64
N LEU A 616 -22.53 -17.19 -0.95
CA LEU A 616 -21.67 -17.55 0.17
C LEU A 616 -20.46 -18.34 -0.28
N TRP A 617 -19.30 -18.03 0.29
CA TRP A 617 -18.14 -18.90 0.21
C TRP A 617 -18.40 -20.20 0.98
N PRO A 618 -17.84 -21.35 0.57
CA PRO A 618 -17.95 -22.59 1.32
C PRO A 618 -17.52 -22.41 2.79
N GLY A 619 -18.33 -22.89 3.73
CA GLY A 619 -18.09 -22.77 5.17
C GLY A 619 -19.18 -22.00 5.90
N GLU A 620 -19.01 -21.81 7.20
CA GLU A 620 -19.97 -21.11 8.05
C GLU A 620 -19.78 -19.60 7.93
N PRO A 621 -20.82 -18.82 7.55
CA PRO A 621 -20.71 -17.37 7.46
C PRO A 621 -20.60 -16.73 8.84
N VAL A 622 -19.68 -15.78 8.99
CA VAL A 622 -19.40 -15.07 10.24
C VAL A 622 -19.46 -13.56 10.04
N ALA A 623 -19.93 -12.86 11.07
CA ALA A 623 -19.88 -11.41 11.19
C ALA A 623 -19.93 -11.05 12.68
N TYR A 624 -19.60 -9.81 13.03
CA TYR A 624 -19.67 -9.34 14.42
C TYR A 624 -21.13 -9.19 14.90
N GLU A 625 -22.04 -8.76 14.01
CA GLU A 625 -23.48 -8.77 14.22
C GLU A 625 -24.18 -9.28 12.95
N LEU A 626 -24.77 -10.48 12.99
CA LEU A 626 -25.57 -11.01 11.87
C LEU A 626 -27.01 -10.48 11.92
N THR A 627 -27.51 -10.06 10.76
CA THR A 627 -28.90 -9.62 10.55
C THR A 627 -29.69 -10.64 9.72
N GLY A 628 -31.03 -10.60 9.83
CA GLY A 628 -31.89 -11.57 9.16
C GLY A 628 -32.34 -11.20 7.75
N SER A 629 -32.12 -9.94 7.31
CA SER A 629 -32.57 -9.45 6.01
C SER A 629 -31.82 -8.19 5.58
N ALA A 630 -31.85 -7.87 4.27
CA ALA A 630 -31.30 -6.62 3.74
C ALA A 630 -31.96 -5.36 4.32
N GLU A 631 -33.27 -5.40 4.62
CA GLU A 631 -33.98 -4.30 5.27
C GLU A 631 -33.47 -4.07 6.70
N GLU A 632 -33.27 -5.16 7.45
CA GLU A 632 -32.71 -5.09 8.80
C GLU A 632 -31.25 -4.61 8.79
N LEU A 633 -30.42 -5.13 7.89
CA LEU A 633 -29.04 -4.69 7.72
C LEU A 633 -28.98 -3.19 7.38
N THR A 634 -29.79 -2.74 6.43
CA THR A 634 -29.88 -1.32 6.05
C THR A 634 -30.27 -0.45 7.25
N ARG A 635 -31.30 -0.86 8.01
CA ARG A 635 -31.72 -0.13 9.22
C ARG A 635 -30.59 -0.03 10.23
N ARG A 636 -29.91 -1.14 10.54
CA ARG A 636 -28.78 -1.19 11.49
C ARG A 636 -27.60 -0.36 11.02
N TYR A 637 -27.25 -0.43 9.73
CA TYR A 637 -26.21 0.39 9.12
C TYR A 637 -26.47 1.88 9.32
N VAL A 638 -27.68 2.33 9.00
CA VAL A 638 -28.08 3.74 9.15
C VAL A 638 -28.12 4.17 10.62
N GLU A 639 -28.49 3.28 11.55
CA GLU A 639 -28.42 3.56 12.99
C GLU A 639 -26.98 3.78 13.46
N VAL A 640 -26.05 2.89 13.08
CA VAL A 640 -24.62 3.03 13.41
C VAL A 640 -24.04 4.31 12.78
N ALA A 641 -24.36 4.62 11.53
CA ALA A 641 -23.92 5.87 10.90
C ALA A 641 -24.44 7.14 11.62
N ARG A 642 -25.67 7.12 12.15
CA ARG A 642 -26.21 8.24 12.95
C ARG A 642 -25.50 8.38 14.30
N GLU A 643 -25.14 7.26 14.92
CA GLU A 643 -24.33 7.25 16.14
C GLU A 643 -22.93 7.81 15.85
N LEU A 644 -22.30 7.38 14.75
CA LEU A 644 -20.99 7.89 14.32
C LEU A 644 -21.04 9.40 14.13
N ARG A 645 -22.08 9.93 13.48
CA ARG A 645 -22.27 11.38 13.34
C ARG A 645 -22.31 12.10 14.70
N THR A 646 -22.84 11.46 15.74
CA THR A 646 -22.84 12.02 17.09
C THR A 646 -21.44 12.01 17.70
N VAL A 647 -20.70 10.91 17.55
CA VAL A 647 -19.29 10.80 17.99
C VAL A 647 -18.43 11.84 17.29
N VAL A 648 -18.56 11.99 15.98
CA VAL A 648 -17.83 12.97 15.17
C VAL A 648 -18.01 14.38 15.71
N ARG A 649 -19.26 14.78 15.98
CA ARG A 649 -19.58 16.11 16.54
C ARG A 649 -19.01 16.30 17.95
N GLU A 650 -19.19 15.32 18.82
CA GLU A 650 -18.83 15.43 20.23
C GLU A 650 -17.32 15.37 20.47
N LEU A 651 -16.61 14.54 19.71
CA LEU A 651 -15.19 14.24 19.94
C LEU A 651 -14.26 14.91 18.93
N GLY A 652 -14.78 15.46 17.83
CA GLY A 652 -13.94 16.01 16.76
C GLY A 652 -13.18 14.94 16.01
N LEU A 653 -13.83 13.79 15.77
CA LEU A 653 -13.23 12.68 15.04
C LEU A 653 -12.81 13.12 13.63
N SER A 654 -11.65 12.66 13.15
CA SER A 654 -11.11 13.03 11.84
C SER A 654 -11.23 11.95 10.78
N ALA A 655 -11.40 10.69 11.18
CA ALA A 655 -11.64 9.60 10.26
C ALA A 655 -12.49 8.51 10.90
N ALA A 656 -13.18 7.75 10.07
CA ALA A 656 -13.79 6.48 10.45
C ALA A 656 -13.74 5.52 9.26
N ILE A 657 -13.50 4.23 9.50
CA ILE A 657 -13.44 3.22 8.44
C ILE A 657 -14.39 2.07 8.76
N TYR A 658 -15.35 1.84 7.87
CA TYR A 658 -16.35 0.79 8.02
C TYR A 658 -15.84 -0.55 7.49
N THR A 659 -15.85 -1.60 8.30
CA THR A 659 -15.57 -2.97 7.86
C THR A 659 -16.86 -3.56 7.25
N GLN A 660 -16.95 -3.85 5.94
CA GLN A 660 -15.94 -3.71 4.86
C GLN A 660 -16.57 -3.57 3.44
N THR A 661 -15.75 -3.38 2.40
CA THR A 661 -16.21 -3.17 1.00
C THR A 661 -17.02 -4.35 0.47
N THR A 662 -16.46 -5.56 0.55
CA THR A 662 -17.10 -6.82 0.13
C THR A 662 -16.99 -7.84 1.24
N ASP A 663 -17.87 -8.85 1.21
CA ASP A 663 -17.60 -10.09 1.93
C ASP A 663 -16.26 -10.66 1.45
N VAL A 664 -15.55 -11.37 2.34
CA VAL A 664 -14.32 -12.07 2.00
C VAL A 664 -14.35 -13.44 2.63
N GLU A 665 -14.39 -14.45 1.77
CA GLU A 665 -14.58 -15.84 2.17
C GLU A 665 -15.78 -15.99 3.14
N ASN A 666 -15.53 -16.41 4.38
CA ASN A 666 -16.58 -16.63 5.36
C ASN A 666 -16.98 -15.35 6.13
N GLU A 667 -16.23 -14.27 6.03
CA GLU A 667 -16.62 -12.98 6.61
C GLU A 667 -17.68 -12.30 5.75
N VAL A 668 -18.92 -12.30 6.24
CA VAL A 668 -20.11 -11.82 5.52
C VAL A 668 -20.59 -10.44 6.00
N ASN A 669 -19.66 -9.59 6.40
CA ASN A 669 -19.85 -8.22 6.89
C ASN A 669 -19.53 -7.13 5.85
N GLY A 670 -19.44 -7.49 4.57
CA GLY A 670 -19.27 -6.54 3.47
C GLY A 670 -20.56 -5.81 3.06
N LEU A 671 -20.38 -4.65 2.42
CA LEU A 671 -21.47 -3.92 1.77
C LEU A 671 -21.95 -4.61 0.49
N LEU A 672 -21.05 -5.32 -0.18
CA LEU A 672 -21.29 -6.18 -1.33
C LEU A 672 -21.05 -7.65 -0.98
N THR A 673 -21.71 -8.57 -1.67
CA THR A 673 -21.31 -9.99 -1.64
C THR A 673 -19.91 -10.19 -2.21
N TYR A 674 -19.24 -11.30 -1.86
CA TYR A 674 -17.85 -11.54 -2.27
C TYR A 674 -17.67 -11.60 -3.80
N ASP A 675 -18.73 -12.01 -4.51
CA ASP A 675 -18.78 -12.04 -5.98
C ASP A 675 -19.20 -10.71 -6.63
N ARG A 676 -19.40 -9.64 -5.85
CA ARG A 676 -19.82 -8.29 -6.29
C ARG A 676 -21.18 -8.26 -7.02
N ARG A 677 -22.06 -9.25 -6.82
CA ARG A 677 -23.36 -9.31 -7.50
C ARG A 677 -24.51 -8.64 -6.76
N VAL A 678 -24.41 -8.55 -5.43
CA VAL A 678 -25.50 -8.07 -4.58
C VAL A 678 -25.01 -6.97 -3.65
N HIS A 679 -25.69 -5.82 -3.69
CA HIS A 679 -25.64 -4.82 -2.63
C HIS A 679 -26.44 -5.33 -1.43
N LYS A 680 -25.79 -5.47 -0.29
CA LYS A 680 -26.40 -6.07 0.92
C LYS A 680 -27.17 -5.06 1.76
N VAL A 681 -26.80 -3.78 1.65
CA VAL A 681 -27.58 -2.63 2.14
C VAL A 681 -28.19 -1.87 0.98
N ASP A 682 -29.30 -1.19 1.24
CA ASP A 682 -29.85 -0.22 0.30
C ASP A 682 -28.82 0.90 0.03
N LEU A 683 -28.41 0.99 -1.23
CA LEU A 683 -27.32 1.88 -1.66
C LEU A 683 -27.65 3.35 -1.38
N ASP A 684 -28.87 3.78 -1.68
CA ASP A 684 -29.27 5.19 -1.53
C ASP A 684 -29.34 5.58 -0.04
N ALA A 685 -29.93 4.74 0.80
CA ALA A 685 -30.01 4.97 2.24
C ALA A 685 -28.63 4.98 2.89
N ALA A 686 -27.74 4.05 2.51
CA ALA A 686 -26.36 4.03 2.99
C ALA A 686 -25.60 5.29 2.53
N ALA A 687 -25.74 5.69 1.26
CA ALA A 687 -25.07 6.85 0.72
C ALA A 687 -25.57 8.17 1.33
N GLU A 688 -26.87 8.29 1.60
CA GLU A 688 -27.42 9.44 2.34
C GLU A 688 -26.87 9.51 3.76
N ALA A 689 -26.85 8.38 4.49
CA ALA A 689 -26.30 8.32 5.83
C ALA A 689 -24.80 8.68 5.84
N ASN A 690 -24.04 8.19 4.86
CA ASN A 690 -22.61 8.44 4.79
C ASN A 690 -22.26 9.88 4.45
N ARG A 691 -22.98 10.50 3.49
CA ARG A 691 -22.85 11.92 3.20
C ARG A 691 -23.20 12.79 4.42
N ALA A 692 -24.16 12.37 5.24
CA ALA A 692 -24.50 13.08 6.47
C ALA A 692 -23.39 13.01 7.53
N VAL A 693 -22.67 11.89 7.63
CA VAL A 693 -21.48 11.76 8.49
C VAL A 693 -20.35 12.64 7.95
N LEU A 694 -20.06 12.56 6.65
CA LEU A 694 -19.03 13.38 5.99
C LEU A 694 -19.26 14.88 6.19
N ALA A 695 -20.50 15.33 6.01
CA ALA A 695 -20.86 16.73 6.18
C ALA A 695 -20.66 17.21 7.63
N GLU A 696 -21.00 16.38 8.62
CA GLU A 696 -20.76 16.69 10.03
C GLU A 696 -19.26 16.78 10.34
N GLY A 697 -18.46 15.83 9.86
CA GLY A 697 -17.04 15.77 10.17
C GLY A 697 -16.21 16.83 9.43
N THR A 698 -16.55 17.13 8.19
CA THR A 698 -15.84 18.11 7.35
C THR A 698 -16.22 19.55 7.74
N GLY A 699 -17.45 19.75 8.21
CA GLY A 699 -17.98 21.07 8.55
C GLY A 699 -18.34 21.92 7.32
N ASP A 700 -18.68 23.19 7.55
CA ASP A 700 -18.98 24.14 6.47
C ASP A 700 -17.67 24.59 5.78
N PRO A 701 -17.55 24.41 4.44
CA PRO A 701 -16.45 24.92 3.62
C PRO A 701 -16.00 26.35 3.94
N ASP A 702 -16.96 27.22 4.28
CA ASP A 702 -16.76 28.66 4.44
C ASP A 702 -16.51 29.08 5.90
N ALA A 703 -16.58 28.13 6.84
CA ALA A 703 -16.41 28.39 8.28
C ALA A 703 -14.96 28.25 8.77
N ALA A 704 -14.00 27.91 7.90
CA ALA A 704 -12.59 27.83 8.27
C ALA A 704 -12.04 29.24 8.55
N GLY A 705 -12.04 29.63 9.83
CA GLY A 705 -11.29 30.77 10.32
C GLY A 705 -9.82 30.65 9.93
N THR A 706 -9.20 31.78 9.59
CA THR A 706 -7.81 31.90 9.14
C THR A 706 -6.86 31.16 10.09
N ALA A 707 -6.51 29.91 9.78
CA ALA A 707 -5.54 29.13 10.53
C ALA A 707 -4.14 29.56 10.09
N SER A 708 -3.37 30.13 11.01
CA SER A 708 -1.94 30.31 10.83
C SER A 708 -1.30 28.93 10.74
N VAL A 709 -0.65 28.65 9.63
CA VAL A 709 0.29 27.53 9.50
C VAL A 709 1.41 27.79 10.51
N ASP A 710 1.52 26.98 11.56
CA ASP A 710 2.67 26.99 12.46
C ASP A 710 3.77 26.11 11.82
N PRO A 711 4.90 26.67 11.36
CA PRO A 711 6.01 25.88 10.87
C PRO A 711 6.97 25.63 12.04
N ALA A 712 6.78 24.55 12.78
CA ALA A 712 7.76 24.16 13.79
C ALA A 712 7.76 22.66 14.09
N THR A 713 8.51 21.90 13.29
CA THR A 713 9.40 20.81 13.77
C THR A 713 10.52 20.62 12.74
N GLY A 714 11.50 21.52 12.78
CA GLY A 714 12.77 21.39 12.05
C GLY A 714 13.91 21.69 13.02
N GLY A 715 14.74 20.68 13.29
CA GLY A 715 15.84 20.72 14.23
C GLY A 715 16.95 21.72 13.88
N THR A 716 17.54 22.24 14.94
CA THR A 716 18.73 23.07 15.13
C THR A 716 19.86 23.01 14.08
N GLY A 717 20.32 24.19 13.65
CA GLY A 717 21.65 24.44 13.08
C GLY A 717 22.01 25.93 13.20
N ALA A 718 23.10 26.24 13.91
CA ALA A 718 23.46 27.56 14.41
C ALA A 718 24.32 28.42 13.45
N ALA A 719 24.08 29.73 13.44
CA ALA A 719 25.01 30.88 13.34
C ALA A 719 24.13 32.15 13.18
N GLY A 720 24.31 33.33 13.79
CA GLY A 720 25.46 33.96 14.41
C GLY A 720 25.43 35.46 14.07
N THR A 721 24.78 36.26 14.94
CA THR A 721 25.04 37.68 15.30
C THR A 721 24.91 38.84 14.28
N GLY A 722 24.20 39.91 14.72
CA GLY A 722 24.39 41.31 14.28
C GLY A 722 23.12 42.18 14.26
N THR A 723 22.44 42.43 15.39
CA THR A 723 22.38 43.71 16.17
C THR A 723 22.00 45.02 15.44
N GLY A 724 20.91 45.65 15.93
CA GLY A 724 20.59 47.10 15.88
C GLY A 724 19.31 47.42 15.09
N GLY A 725 18.27 48.12 15.55
CA GLY A 725 17.97 48.81 16.79
C GLY A 725 16.71 49.69 16.59
N THR A 726 15.69 49.45 17.42
CA THR A 726 14.66 50.37 17.98
C THR A 726 14.07 51.56 17.19
N ASP A 727 12.72 51.52 17.14
CA ASP A 727 11.74 52.55 17.57
C ASP A 727 11.31 53.76 16.70
N SER A 728 9.98 53.78 16.52
CA SER A 728 9.02 54.87 16.81
C SER A 728 8.61 55.90 15.75
N ALA A 729 7.27 55.98 15.63
CA ALA A 729 6.42 57.17 15.47
C ALA A 729 6.05 57.69 14.05
N GLU A 730 4.75 57.51 13.72
CA GLU A 730 3.89 58.44 12.96
C GLU A 730 3.88 59.88 13.57
N PRO A 731 3.32 60.96 12.96
CA PRO A 731 2.23 61.01 11.97
C PRO A 731 2.30 62.13 10.88
N GLY A 732 1.27 62.22 10.01
CA GLY A 732 0.75 63.53 9.58
C GLY A 732 0.34 63.72 8.11
N ALA A 733 -0.97 63.62 7.87
CA ALA A 733 -1.88 64.51 7.09
C ALA A 733 -1.45 65.21 5.78
N GLY A 734 -2.36 65.17 4.78
CA GLY A 734 -2.35 66.05 3.59
C GLY A 734 -3.60 65.94 2.69
N GLU A 735 -4.63 66.71 3.05
CA GLU A 735 -5.80 67.26 2.31
C GLU A 735 -5.83 67.18 0.75
N SER A 736 -6.90 66.66 0.12
CA SER A 736 -8.13 67.36 -0.41
C SER A 736 -8.12 67.56 -1.96
N PRO A 737 -9.21 67.99 -2.65
CA PRO A 737 -10.57 67.41 -2.70
C PRO A 737 -11.26 67.45 -4.10
N MET A 738 -12.41 66.76 -4.20
CA MET A 738 -13.69 67.14 -4.86
C MET A 738 -13.76 67.68 -6.31
N GLY A 739 -14.59 67.01 -7.12
CA GLY A 739 -15.26 67.58 -8.30
C GLY A 739 -16.50 66.74 -8.68
N ALA A 740 -17.70 67.29 -8.44
CA ALA A 740 -19.00 66.65 -8.61
C ALA A 740 -19.61 66.85 -10.02
N GLY A 741 -20.57 65.99 -10.39
CA GLY A 741 -21.45 66.20 -11.56
C GLY A 741 -22.47 65.07 -11.79
N SER A 742 -23.69 65.26 -11.24
CA SER A 742 -24.99 64.57 -11.45
C SER A 742 -25.51 64.64 -12.91
N ALA A 743 -26.54 63.97 -13.44
CA ALA A 743 -27.67 63.15 -12.98
C ALA A 743 -28.41 62.52 -14.21
N GLY A 744 -29.17 61.43 -13.97
CA GLY A 744 -30.46 61.05 -14.60
C GLY A 744 -30.42 60.42 -16.02
N GLY A 745 -31.17 59.38 -16.39
CA GLY A 745 -32.19 58.55 -15.75
C GLY A 745 -33.00 57.81 -16.84
N SER A 746 -33.46 56.57 -16.55
CA SER A 746 -34.63 55.78 -17.11
C SER A 746 -34.85 55.70 -18.64
N ARG A 747 -35.44 54.69 -19.31
CA ARG A 747 -36.13 53.42 -19.03
C ARG A 747 -36.50 52.80 -20.42
N ASP A 748 -36.75 51.48 -20.45
CA ASP A 748 -37.65 50.71 -21.37
C ASP A 748 -37.32 50.72 -22.89
N ASP A 749 -37.60 49.74 -23.75
CA ASP A 749 -38.21 48.41 -23.74
C ASP A 749 -37.87 47.80 -25.14
N ASP A 750 -37.76 46.47 -25.28
CA ASP A 750 -38.54 45.67 -26.25
C ASP A 750 -38.06 44.22 -26.39
N ALA A 751 -39.05 43.34 -26.52
CA ALA A 751 -39.04 41.90 -26.34
C ALA A 751 -39.17 41.12 -27.67
N VAL A 752 -39.48 39.81 -27.53
CA VAL A 752 -40.11 38.85 -28.49
C VAL A 752 -39.11 37.95 -29.26
N ALA A 753 -39.20 36.62 -29.35
CA ALA A 753 -40.03 35.55 -28.75
C ALA A 753 -39.43 34.16 -29.06
N GLY A 754 -39.81 33.13 -28.28
CA GLY A 754 -39.75 31.70 -28.67
C GLY A 754 -40.89 31.33 -29.65
N PRO A 755 -41.12 30.03 -30.01
CA PRO A 755 -41.47 29.00 -29.01
C PRO A 755 -41.13 27.50 -29.33
N ASP A 756 -41.06 26.68 -28.26
CA ASP A 756 -41.79 25.42 -27.98
C ASP A 756 -41.64 24.15 -28.88
N ARG A 757 -41.17 23.01 -28.33
CA ARG A 757 -42.00 21.85 -27.90
C ARG A 757 -41.24 20.53 -27.67
N SER A 758 -41.81 19.79 -26.72
CA SER A 758 -41.55 18.45 -26.21
C SER A 758 -42.13 17.28 -27.04
N ALA A 759 -41.69 16.08 -26.64
CA ALA A 759 -42.42 14.80 -26.54
C ALA A 759 -42.01 13.65 -27.48
N GLY A 760 -41.79 12.48 -26.85
CA GLY A 760 -41.57 11.16 -27.43
C GLY A 760 -41.04 10.21 -26.37
#